data_AF-A0A8H4IRE9-F1
#
_entry.id   AF-A0A8H4IRE9-F1
#
_cell.length_a   1.000
_cell.length_b   1.000
_cell.length_c   1.000
_cell.angle_alpha   90.00
_cell.angle_beta   90.00
_cell.angle_gamma   90.00
#
_symmetry.space_group_name_H-M   'P 1'
#
loop_
_entity.id
_entity.type
_entity.pdbx_description
1 polymer ?
#
loop_
_entity_poly.entity_id
_entity_poly.type
_entity_poly.pdbx_seq_one_letter_code
_entity_poly.pdbx_strand_id
1 'polypeptide(L)'
;MPASATPPSYGHRLIVPLVEHKAATNPSGIYCTLPTSTTALSASPTTITWRQLARSVDKASWWLTSVLGTPAPNTFPTLAFIGLNGPLYYILVLACAKTGYKLLLNSPRNSVDAQLYLFDRTACGVLLRGPRSNLVQGILEARNMRCLTAPNLAELLAERDGDQAVARYPYDKTWEEAKDDPIVVLHSSGSTGPPKPIVVKNASMASLDAHHLIEDAGEGVRDALRASEGSVVFNPMPCFHAAGMMWNLFVAVYFDVHVVYAPLGAPLNASLVEKALDQLQFDWMFLPPSIIEDVAREQKILPKLEKLRYVMFAGGPLSQHLGDVVSKHTQVVNLLGTTENGIPPFNFLPLKEWNWLYVPPQMKGIEMRARTEDGFAEMVIVRDAATDAFHSTFSTFPDEAEYHTKDLYARHPENPHMWQHRARSDDVIVLSNGEKVVPIPMEGQLSQCPSIAGVVVLGHGRFETAALIELSEKAHQANTPGENLAAITAYIEKANNAAPSHARLSRDRVLFTSPDKPMTRTGKGTVIRKATLAAYAREIDDLYAGRSSIALSSALPLHVDTDDAESTVKALQDLFAKLTNKHLSPDEDFFSAGIDSLQVLNVVRQLKSQLAAEQAAISPNLVSLSLVYANPSVRKLASALRAVAAASSGGDGDGDGSAGLRNAEERAKAMKELYLRYAHDLPHHRQQPRRAASRRAPAAGIAVVLTGSTGSLGSYVLAALLSSPRIAHVYCLNRGDPAATAAKQRRLHDARGLPTAGLDDRVTYLQTDPGAPRHGLSAAAWAELVANARYVVHNAWAVDFNMALGSFAPHVRGVRNMVDLAYAAAAEQGARVPVLFTSTIDTTRNWKSADGVVPERAIHDVAVPSSGGYGESKYVGERLLETAAQVSGVPVAVCRTGQIAGPVVRRGGEVKGRWNEREWFPTLVRTSKHLGALPGRIGSMDGADWVPVDILADVVVDLLFDNLRELEQGGGEKGEEAGAGFVQFDHLVNPRMSSYPDVVLPALRRRLGATAAGGSGSSEFPVVKYAEWLRMLEDEAAKPDADPTKCPGIKLLDFFEGMGEEVKAMEKGELAGLRLDTKETVTRSETLRKLQPVGADWVDVWCEGWGL
;
A
#
# COMPACT_ATOMS: atom_id res chain seq x y z
N MET A 1 6.33 49.85 -21.37
CA MET A 1 7.52 50.35 -20.63
C MET A 1 8.23 51.40 -21.48
N PRO A 2 8.37 52.66 -21.04
CA PRO A 2 9.30 53.58 -21.70
C PRO A 2 10.72 52.98 -21.63
N ALA A 3 11.50 53.14 -22.70
CA ALA A 3 12.82 52.52 -22.89
C ALA A 3 13.91 52.93 -21.87
N SER A 4 13.56 53.68 -20.82
CA SER A 4 14.46 54.24 -19.80
C SER A 4 14.19 53.77 -18.37
N ALA A 5 13.26 52.84 -18.13
CA ALA A 5 13.02 52.30 -16.79
C ALA A 5 13.89 51.06 -16.55
N THR A 6 14.58 51.01 -15.41
CA THR A 6 15.28 49.81 -14.92
C THR A 6 14.35 48.60 -15.05
N PRO A 7 14.78 47.48 -15.66
CA PRO A 7 13.93 46.31 -15.79
C PRO A 7 13.46 45.86 -14.39
N PRO A 8 12.19 45.46 -14.22
CA PRO A 8 11.70 44.99 -12.93
C PRO A 8 12.51 43.76 -12.51
N SER A 9 12.72 43.59 -11.20
CA SER A 9 13.44 42.43 -10.68
C SER A 9 12.78 41.13 -11.14
N TYR A 10 13.57 40.10 -11.41
CA TYR A 10 13.06 38.75 -11.64
C TYR A 10 12.11 38.33 -10.51
N GLY A 11 11.01 37.68 -10.86
CA GLY A 11 9.92 37.35 -9.92
C GLY A 11 8.87 38.45 -9.76
N HIS A 12 9.08 39.63 -10.34
CA HIS A 12 8.12 40.76 -10.32
C HIS A 12 7.86 41.35 -11.72
N ARG A 13 8.02 40.55 -12.78
CA ARG A 13 7.77 40.96 -14.16
C ARG A 13 6.38 40.50 -14.63
N LEU A 14 5.56 41.45 -15.06
CA LEU A 14 4.26 41.14 -15.70
C LEU A 14 4.48 40.67 -17.14
N ILE A 15 3.77 39.61 -17.54
CA ILE A 15 3.97 38.95 -18.83
C ILE A 15 3.63 39.85 -20.03
N VAL A 16 2.54 40.63 -19.95
CA VAL A 16 2.09 41.51 -21.05
C VAL A 16 3.10 42.63 -21.31
N PRO A 17 3.52 43.45 -20.32
CA PRO A 17 4.59 44.43 -20.50
C PRO A 17 5.92 43.82 -20.96
N LEU A 18 6.25 42.58 -20.56
CA LEU A 18 7.48 41.91 -20.99
C LEU A 18 7.46 41.57 -22.49
N VAL A 19 6.32 41.09 -23.02
CA VAL A 19 6.15 40.89 -24.47
C VAL A 19 6.28 42.21 -25.24
N GLU A 20 5.66 43.29 -24.75
CA GLU A 20 5.81 44.62 -25.36
C GLU A 20 7.28 45.09 -25.34
N HIS A 21 7.97 44.88 -24.23
CA HIS A 21 9.38 45.24 -24.09
C HIS A 21 10.25 44.48 -25.09
N LYS A 22 10.09 43.15 -25.21
CA LYS A 22 10.82 42.33 -26.19
C LYS A 22 10.53 42.75 -27.63
N ALA A 23 9.27 43.10 -27.94
CA ALA A 23 8.91 43.63 -29.25
C ALA A 23 9.57 44.98 -29.56
N ALA A 24 9.84 45.79 -28.54
CA ALA A 24 10.52 47.08 -28.69
C ALA A 24 12.06 46.93 -28.79
N THR A 25 12.66 46.04 -28.00
CA THR A 25 14.13 45.89 -27.93
C THR A 25 14.70 44.87 -28.90
N ASN A 26 13.94 43.82 -29.25
CA ASN A 26 14.32 42.79 -30.21
C ASN A 26 13.14 42.44 -31.14
N PRO A 27 12.65 43.39 -31.97
CA PRO A 27 11.46 43.22 -32.78
C PRO A 27 11.51 42.05 -33.76
N SER A 28 12.70 41.71 -34.28
CA SER A 28 12.93 40.61 -35.21
C SER A 28 13.24 39.27 -34.52
N GLY A 29 13.39 39.27 -33.20
CA GLY A 29 13.61 38.04 -32.44
C GLY A 29 12.43 37.09 -32.60
N ILE A 30 12.73 35.80 -32.68
CA ILE A 30 11.73 34.76 -32.96
C ILE A 30 11.12 34.30 -31.64
N TYR A 31 9.79 34.37 -31.56
CA TYR A 31 9.03 33.77 -30.45
C TYR A 31 8.75 32.30 -30.74
N CYS A 32 8.20 31.99 -31.93
CA CYS A 32 7.93 30.61 -32.31
C CYS A 32 7.99 30.35 -33.81
N THR A 33 8.11 29.07 -34.17
CA THR A 33 8.06 28.55 -35.53
C THR A 33 6.91 27.57 -35.68
N LEU A 34 6.12 27.75 -36.73
CA LEU A 34 4.98 26.93 -37.11
C LEU A 34 5.25 26.22 -38.45
N PRO A 35 4.77 24.98 -38.64
CA PRO A 35 4.72 24.38 -39.96
C PRO A 35 3.68 25.09 -40.85
N THR A 36 3.98 25.23 -42.14
CA THR A 36 3.11 25.90 -43.12
C THR A 36 1.80 25.14 -43.35
N SER A 37 1.82 23.81 -43.19
CA SER A 37 0.65 22.95 -43.29
C SER A 37 0.16 22.56 -41.91
N THR A 38 -1.16 22.53 -41.75
CA THR A 38 -1.80 22.06 -40.51
C THR A 38 -1.71 20.54 -40.33
N THR A 39 -1.44 19.78 -41.39
CA THR A 39 -1.48 18.31 -41.39
C THR A 39 -0.13 17.64 -41.66
N ALA A 40 0.87 18.39 -42.14
CA ALA A 40 2.18 17.86 -42.48
C ALA A 40 3.29 18.85 -42.12
N LEU A 41 4.49 18.30 -41.86
CA LEU A 41 5.70 19.10 -41.81
C LEU A 41 6.03 19.59 -43.22
N SER A 42 6.40 20.87 -43.34
CA SER A 42 6.67 21.56 -44.60
C SER A 42 8.10 22.07 -44.58
N ALA A 43 8.75 22.11 -45.74
CA ALA A 43 10.12 22.58 -45.90
C ALA A 43 10.29 24.10 -45.65
N SER A 44 9.20 24.89 -45.58
CA SER A 44 9.26 26.35 -45.42
C SER A 44 8.40 26.83 -44.24
N PRO A 45 8.85 26.63 -43.00
CA PRO A 45 8.07 26.97 -41.81
C PRO A 45 7.85 28.48 -41.65
N THR A 46 6.74 28.86 -41.02
CA THR A 46 6.38 30.25 -40.73
C THR A 46 6.88 30.63 -39.33
N THR A 47 7.69 31.68 -39.22
CA THR A 47 8.12 32.23 -37.94
C THR A 47 7.20 33.34 -37.47
N ILE A 48 7.02 33.45 -36.15
CA ILE A 48 6.35 34.58 -35.49
C ILE A 48 7.40 35.31 -34.67
N THR A 49 7.60 36.60 -34.97
CA THR A 49 8.52 37.46 -34.24
C THR A 49 7.88 38.07 -32.99
N TRP A 50 8.68 38.60 -32.06
CA TRP A 50 8.19 39.35 -30.90
C TRP A 50 7.30 40.54 -31.32
N ARG A 51 7.68 41.25 -32.41
CA ARG A 51 6.85 42.32 -32.98
C ARG A 51 5.49 41.80 -33.44
N GLN A 52 5.45 40.70 -34.19
CA GLN A 52 4.21 40.12 -34.68
C GLN A 52 3.32 39.62 -33.55
N LEU A 53 3.90 39.01 -32.51
CA LEU A 53 3.17 38.59 -31.32
C LEU A 53 2.51 39.78 -30.61
N ALA A 54 3.27 40.81 -30.26
CA ALA A 54 2.75 42.00 -29.56
C ALA A 54 1.63 42.68 -30.34
N ARG A 55 1.82 42.88 -31.66
CA ARG A 55 0.79 43.46 -32.54
C ARG A 55 -0.45 42.58 -32.65
N SER A 56 -0.29 41.25 -32.69
CA SER A 56 -1.41 40.31 -32.73
C SER A 56 -2.23 40.36 -31.44
N VAL A 57 -1.56 40.52 -30.29
CA VAL A 57 -2.21 40.73 -28.99
C VAL A 57 -2.99 42.05 -28.98
N ASP A 58 -2.43 43.14 -29.51
CA ASP A 58 -3.15 44.42 -29.63
C ASP A 58 -4.38 44.30 -30.55
N LYS A 59 -4.23 43.70 -31.74
CA LYS A 59 -5.36 43.44 -32.66
C LYS A 59 -6.46 42.63 -31.98
N ALA A 60 -6.08 41.56 -31.27
CA ALA A 60 -7.02 40.72 -30.53
C ALA A 60 -7.68 41.47 -29.35
N SER A 61 -6.96 42.37 -28.68
CA SER A 61 -7.48 43.19 -27.57
C SER A 61 -8.54 44.20 -28.05
N TRP A 62 -8.26 44.88 -29.16
CA TRP A 62 -9.24 45.76 -29.81
C TRP A 62 -10.46 45.00 -30.30
N TRP A 63 -10.26 43.80 -30.87
CA TRP A 63 -11.35 42.94 -31.30
C TRP A 63 -12.22 42.48 -30.12
N LEU A 64 -11.63 42.01 -29.02
CA LEU A 64 -12.37 41.61 -27.81
C LEU A 64 -13.20 42.77 -27.27
N THR A 65 -12.61 43.96 -27.16
CA THR A 65 -13.31 45.15 -26.67
C THR A 65 -14.46 45.57 -27.59
N SER A 66 -14.30 45.46 -28.91
CA SER A 66 -15.35 45.86 -29.86
C SER A 66 -16.55 44.91 -29.86
N VAL A 67 -16.34 43.62 -29.57
CA VAL A 67 -17.42 42.61 -29.61
C VAL A 67 -18.02 42.30 -28.23
N LEU A 68 -17.28 42.51 -27.13
CA LEU A 68 -17.73 42.21 -25.77
C LEU A 68 -17.81 43.43 -24.84
N GLY A 69 -17.21 44.56 -25.22
CA GLY A 69 -17.09 45.75 -24.38
C GLY A 69 -15.90 45.69 -23.43
N THR A 70 -15.80 46.69 -22.55
CA THR A 70 -14.80 46.74 -21.48
C THR A 70 -15.45 46.26 -20.17
N PRO A 71 -14.91 45.24 -19.50
CA PRO A 71 -15.36 44.80 -18.18
C PRO A 71 -15.26 45.91 -17.14
N ALA A 72 -16.09 45.82 -16.09
CA ALA A 72 -15.88 46.63 -14.90
C ALA A 72 -14.51 46.30 -14.27
N PRO A 73 -13.78 47.29 -13.72
CA PRO A 73 -12.48 47.06 -13.10
C PRO A 73 -12.53 45.93 -12.07
N ASN A 74 -11.50 45.09 -12.06
CA ASN A 74 -11.30 43.98 -11.11
C ASN A 74 -12.37 42.86 -11.14
N THR A 75 -13.21 42.78 -12.18
CA THR A 75 -14.26 41.73 -12.27
C THR A 75 -13.85 40.48 -13.05
N PHE A 76 -12.93 40.61 -14.01
CA PHE A 76 -12.38 39.51 -14.82
C PHE A 76 -13.40 38.46 -15.30
N PRO A 77 -14.39 38.84 -16.14
CA PRO A 77 -15.37 37.90 -16.65
C PRO A 77 -14.70 36.76 -17.42
N THR A 78 -15.22 35.53 -17.26
CA THR A 78 -14.64 34.34 -17.89
C THR A 78 -15.14 34.18 -19.32
N LEU A 79 -14.21 34.01 -20.24
CA LEU A 79 -14.45 33.55 -21.62
C LEU A 79 -13.89 32.14 -21.76
N ALA A 80 -14.47 31.27 -22.58
CA ALA A 80 -13.86 29.99 -22.93
C ALA A 80 -13.31 30.02 -24.36
N PHE A 81 -12.20 29.33 -24.66
CA PHE A 81 -11.72 29.16 -26.03
C PHE A 81 -11.48 27.69 -26.37
N ILE A 82 -12.00 27.27 -27.53
CA ILE A 82 -11.79 25.94 -28.10
C ILE A 82 -11.43 26.07 -29.59
N GLY A 83 -10.22 25.63 -29.94
CA GLY A 83 -9.70 25.67 -31.31
C GLY A 83 -8.54 24.72 -31.56
N LEU A 84 -7.99 24.74 -32.79
CA LEU A 84 -6.80 23.97 -33.16
C LEU A 84 -5.59 24.36 -32.31
N ASN A 85 -4.76 23.37 -31.98
CA ASN A 85 -3.57 23.58 -31.16
C ASN A 85 -2.62 24.59 -31.82
N GLY A 86 -2.27 25.68 -31.16
CA GLY A 86 -1.41 26.71 -31.75
C GLY A 86 -1.39 28.04 -31.01
N PRO A 87 -0.58 29.02 -31.48
CA PRO A 87 -0.29 30.26 -30.76
C PRO A 87 -1.50 31.21 -30.59
N LEU A 88 -2.60 30.97 -31.32
CA LEU A 88 -3.84 31.71 -31.11
C LEU A 88 -4.35 31.61 -29.66
N TYR A 89 -4.15 30.45 -29.00
CA TYR A 89 -4.45 30.28 -27.57
C TYR A 89 -3.75 31.37 -26.73
N TYR A 90 -2.45 31.56 -26.95
CA TYR A 90 -1.63 32.46 -26.15
C TYR A 90 -1.87 33.93 -26.48
N ILE A 91 -2.11 34.26 -27.76
CA ILE A 91 -2.53 35.60 -28.17
C ILE A 91 -3.84 35.98 -27.47
N LEU A 92 -4.83 35.08 -27.43
CA LEU A 92 -6.11 35.34 -26.76
C LEU A 92 -5.96 35.42 -25.23
N VAL A 93 -5.10 34.60 -24.60
CA VAL A 93 -4.80 34.71 -23.17
C VAL A 93 -4.23 36.09 -22.84
N LEU A 94 -3.20 36.53 -23.56
CA LEU A 94 -2.58 37.84 -23.35
C LEU A 94 -3.58 38.97 -23.62
N ALA A 95 -4.40 38.87 -24.67
CA ALA A 95 -5.41 39.86 -24.98
C ALA A 95 -6.52 39.94 -23.93
N CYS A 96 -6.96 38.80 -23.38
CA CYS A 96 -7.92 38.77 -22.27
C CYS A 96 -7.34 39.45 -21.03
N ALA A 97 -6.12 39.10 -20.64
CA ALA A 97 -5.42 39.74 -19.51
C ALA A 97 -5.30 41.26 -19.72
N LYS A 98 -5.02 41.70 -20.96
CA LYS A 98 -4.91 43.11 -21.34
C LYS A 98 -6.24 43.87 -21.25
N THR A 99 -7.35 43.20 -21.55
CA THR A 99 -8.69 43.78 -21.65
C THR A 99 -9.53 43.61 -20.38
N GLY A 100 -8.98 42.99 -19.32
CA GLY A 100 -9.70 42.74 -18.06
C GLY A 100 -10.66 41.56 -18.12
N TYR A 101 -10.46 40.61 -19.04
CA TYR A 101 -11.11 39.29 -19.06
C TYR A 101 -10.14 38.21 -18.60
N LYS A 102 -10.65 37.00 -18.31
CA LYS A 102 -9.82 35.80 -18.14
C LYS A 102 -10.29 34.68 -19.07
N LEU A 103 -9.34 33.92 -19.62
CA LEU A 103 -9.64 32.88 -20.59
C LEU A 103 -9.57 31.49 -19.95
N LEU A 104 -10.68 30.76 -19.97
CA LEU A 104 -10.76 29.35 -19.64
C LEU A 104 -10.36 28.50 -20.85
N LEU A 105 -9.39 27.62 -20.65
CA LEU A 105 -8.87 26.74 -21.70
C LEU A 105 -9.38 25.32 -21.53
N ASN A 106 -10.50 25.03 -22.17
CA ASN A 106 -11.11 23.71 -22.18
C ASN A 106 -10.35 22.76 -23.10
N SER A 107 -10.18 21.51 -22.66
CA SER A 107 -9.75 20.46 -23.56
C SER A 107 -10.90 20.14 -24.52
N PRO A 108 -10.71 20.19 -25.84
CA PRO A 108 -11.75 19.76 -26.80
C PRO A 108 -12.10 18.28 -26.69
N ARG A 109 -11.29 17.50 -25.94
CA ARG A 109 -11.49 16.06 -25.73
C ARG A 109 -12.34 15.74 -24.51
N ASN A 110 -12.74 16.74 -23.72
CA ASN A 110 -13.63 16.53 -22.58
C ASN A 110 -15.04 16.17 -23.07
N SER A 111 -15.76 15.35 -22.30
CA SER A 111 -17.19 15.12 -22.52
C SER A 111 -17.98 16.42 -22.38
N VAL A 112 -19.16 16.50 -23.00
CA VAL A 112 -20.04 17.68 -22.92
C VAL A 112 -20.32 18.04 -21.46
N ASP A 113 -20.67 17.08 -20.61
CA ASP A 113 -20.91 17.30 -19.18
C ASP A 113 -19.70 17.90 -18.45
N ALA A 114 -18.49 17.42 -18.76
CA ALA A 114 -17.27 17.95 -18.18
C ALA A 114 -17.00 19.41 -18.65
N GLN A 115 -17.37 19.76 -19.89
CA GLN A 115 -17.31 21.15 -20.35
C GLN A 115 -18.29 22.02 -19.58
N LEU A 116 -19.56 21.58 -19.46
CA LEU A 116 -20.62 22.32 -18.78
C LEU A 116 -20.27 22.55 -17.31
N TYR A 117 -19.76 21.53 -16.63
CA TYR A 117 -19.28 21.62 -15.25
C TYR A 117 -18.22 22.73 -15.07
N LEU A 118 -17.24 22.81 -15.98
CA LEU A 118 -16.21 23.85 -15.96
C LEU A 118 -16.80 25.24 -16.20
N PHE A 119 -17.77 25.37 -17.11
CA PHE A 119 -18.43 26.65 -17.37
C PHE A 119 -19.22 27.13 -16.16
N ASP A 120 -19.93 26.24 -15.46
CA ASP A 120 -20.68 26.60 -14.25
C ASP A 120 -19.75 27.05 -13.12
N ARG A 121 -18.68 26.28 -12.87
CA ARG A 121 -17.69 26.60 -11.83
C ARG A 121 -16.93 27.90 -12.07
N THR A 122 -16.90 28.38 -13.31
CA THR A 122 -16.18 29.61 -13.68
C THR A 122 -17.12 30.75 -14.09
N ALA A 123 -18.44 30.57 -13.97
CA ALA A 123 -19.46 31.49 -14.46
C ALA A 123 -19.24 31.91 -15.93
N CYS A 124 -18.80 30.98 -16.77
CA CYS A 124 -18.49 31.24 -18.17
C CYS A 124 -19.77 31.24 -19.02
N GLY A 125 -20.11 32.40 -19.61
CA GLY A 125 -21.27 32.57 -20.49
C GLY A 125 -20.94 32.76 -21.97
N VAL A 126 -19.66 32.94 -22.32
CA VAL A 126 -19.21 33.27 -23.67
C VAL A 126 -18.19 32.23 -24.14
N LEU A 127 -18.43 31.64 -25.32
CA LEU A 127 -17.55 30.67 -25.96
C LEU A 127 -16.93 31.26 -27.22
N LEU A 128 -15.61 31.34 -27.26
CA LEU A 128 -14.83 31.67 -28.43
C LEU A 128 -14.48 30.37 -29.17
N ARG A 129 -14.96 30.22 -30.40
CA ARG A 129 -14.61 29.09 -31.26
C ARG A 129 -13.48 29.45 -32.21
N GLY A 130 -12.58 28.50 -32.44
CA GLY A 130 -11.56 28.63 -33.48
C GLY A 130 -12.18 28.78 -34.89
N PRO A 131 -11.54 29.53 -35.80
CA PRO A 131 -11.99 29.64 -37.18
C PRO A 131 -12.17 28.27 -37.83
N ARG A 132 -13.32 28.04 -38.49
CA ARG A 132 -13.67 26.79 -39.19
C ARG A 132 -13.68 25.52 -38.31
N SER A 133 -13.72 25.65 -36.98
CA SER A 133 -13.84 24.51 -36.06
C SER A 133 -15.30 24.13 -35.80
N ASN A 134 -15.58 22.84 -35.85
CA ASN A 134 -16.85 22.22 -35.43
C ASN A 134 -16.79 21.60 -34.02
N LEU A 135 -15.66 21.76 -33.31
CA LEU A 135 -15.40 21.10 -32.01
C LEU A 135 -16.33 21.54 -30.88
N VAL A 136 -17.08 22.62 -31.08
CA VAL A 136 -17.98 23.22 -30.08
C VAL A 136 -19.46 22.85 -30.28
N GLN A 137 -19.80 22.14 -31.35
CA GLN A 137 -21.19 21.96 -31.77
C GLN A 137 -22.05 21.27 -30.69
N GLY A 138 -21.59 20.12 -30.18
CA GLY A 138 -22.31 19.40 -29.12
C GLY A 138 -22.41 20.17 -27.80
N ILE A 139 -21.52 21.12 -27.55
CA ILE A 139 -21.58 22.01 -26.37
C ILE A 139 -22.72 23.02 -26.53
N LEU A 140 -22.82 23.65 -27.71
CA LEU A 140 -23.84 24.66 -28.01
C LEU A 140 -25.25 24.06 -28.10
N GLU A 141 -25.35 22.79 -28.47
CA GLU A 141 -26.60 22.03 -28.44
C GLU A 141 -27.05 21.73 -27.00
N ALA A 142 -26.12 21.44 -26.10
CA ALA A 142 -26.43 21.11 -24.70
C ALA A 142 -26.65 22.34 -23.81
N ARG A 143 -26.05 23.49 -24.13
CA ARG A 143 -26.23 24.75 -23.39
C ARG A 143 -26.21 25.94 -24.34
N ASN A 144 -27.26 26.75 -24.27
CA ASN A 144 -27.29 28.03 -24.97
C ASN A 144 -26.21 28.96 -24.42
N MET A 145 -25.22 29.29 -25.25
CA MET A 145 -24.11 30.18 -24.93
C MET A 145 -23.91 31.20 -26.05
N ARG A 146 -23.43 32.39 -25.71
CA ARG A 146 -23.00 33.35 -26.72
C ARG A 146 -21.71 32.83 -27.36
N CYS A 147 -21.80 32.33 -28.59
CA CYS A 147 -20.65 31.84 -29.34
C CYS A 147 -20.12 32.91 -30.31
N LEU A 148 -18.83 33.22 -30.23
CA LEU A 148 -18.14 34.12 -31.15
C LEU A 148 -17.03 33.39 -31.89
N THR A 149 -16.83 33.68 -33.16
CA THR A 149 -15.68 33.14 -33.92
C THR A 149 -14.45 34.01 -33.65
N ALA A 150 -13.39 33.42 -33.11
CA ALA A 150 -12.12 34.13 -32.91
C ALA A 150 -11.48 34.53 -34.25
N PRO A 151 -10.65 35.60 -34.29
CA PRO A 151 -9.94 35.99 -35.50
C PRO A 151 -9.01 34.89 -36.03
N ASN A 152 -8.77 34.88 -37.35
CA ASN A 152 -7.81 33.94 -37.92
C ASN A 152 -6.38 34.35 -37.55
N LEU A 153 -5.53 33.37 -37.20
CA LEU A 153 -4.12 33.60 -36.92
C LEU A 153 -3.41 34.33 -38.08
N ALA A 154 -3.69 33.95 -39.34
CA ALA A 154 -3.09 34.61 -40.50
C ALA A 154 -3.51 36.09 -40.61
N GLU A 155 -4.75 36.43 -40.22
CA GLU A 155 -5.25 37.82 -40.22
C GLU A 155 -4.60 38.64 -39.11
N LEU A 156 -4.39 38.03 -37.92
CA LEU A 156 -3.70 38.67 -36.81
C LEU A 156 -2.23 38.93 -37.17
N LEU A 157 -1.57 37.97 -37.82
CA LEU A 157 -0.16 38.05 -38.23
C LEU A 157 0.08 38.91 -39.48
N ALA A 158 -0.93 39.12 -40.33
CA ALA A 158 -0.77 39.88 -41.56
C ALA A 158 -0.25 41.30 -41.28
N GLU A 159 0.82 41.67 -41.97
CA GLU A 159 1.36 43.03 -42.06
C GLU A 159 0.98 43.56 -43.44
N ARG A 160 -0.07 44.38 -43.54
CA ARG A 160 -0.50 44.97 -44.82
C ARG A 160 0.28 46.25 -45.09
N ASP A 161 0.66 46.55 -46.33
CA ASP A 161 1.32 47.83 -46.64
C ASP A 161 0.44 49.02 -46.17
N GLY A 162 0.95 49.78 -45.19
CA GLY A 162 0.20 50.79 -44.41
C GLY A 162 0.07 50.49 -42.91
N ASP A 163 0.44 49.28 -42.46
CA ASP A 163 0.30 48.78 -41.08
C ASP A 163 1.27 49.41 -40.04
N GLN A 164 1.74 50.64 -40.23
CA GLN A 164 2.32 51.42 -39.13
C GLN A 164 1.27 51.76 -38.03
N ALA A 165 -0.02 51.45 -38.25
CA ALA A 165 -1.16 51.98 -37.50
C ALA A 165 -1.97 50.96 -36.64
N VAL A 166 -1.42 49.80 -36.25
CA VAL A 166 -2.06 49.04 -35.15
C VAL A 166 -1.78 49.79 -33.85
N ALA A 167 -2.75 50.56 -33.37
CA ALA A 167 -2.63 51.31 -32.12
C ALA A 167 -2.38 50.35 -30.96
N ARG A 168 -1.40 50.66 -30.11
CA ARG A 168 -1.17 49.93 -28.85
C ARG A 168 -2.45 49.96 -28.02
N TYR A 169 -2.92 48.79 -27.57
CA TYR A 169 -3.95 48.73 -26.54
C TYR A 169 -3.32 49.10 -25.19
N PRO A 170 -3.85 50.04 -24.39
CA PRO A 170 -3.22 50.43 -23.12
C PRO A 170 -3.21 49.30 -22.09
N TYR A 171 -2.05 49.05 -21.49
CA TYR A 171 -1.88 48.20 -20.29
C TYR A 171 -0.67 48.69 -19.52
N ASP A 172 -0.91 49.61 -18.59
CA ASP A 172 0.13 50.33 -17.87
C ASP A 172 0.12 50.02 -16.37
N LYS A 173 -0.51 48.89 -15.97
CA LYS A 173 -0.51 48.42 -14.58
C LYS A 173 0.92 48.12 -14.10
N THR A 174 1.19 48.52 -12.87
CA THR A 174 2.38 48.14 -12.10
C THR A 174 2.25 46.72 -11.56
N TRP A 175 3.37 46.15 -11.09
CA TRP A 175 3.37 44.83 -10.44
C TRP A 175 2.35 44.75 -9.29
N GLU A 176 2.36 45.72 -8.38
CA GLU A 176 1.46 45.73 -7.22
C GLU A 176 -0.02 45.81 -7.60
N GLU A 177 -0.36 46.47 -8.70
CA GLU A 177 -1.73 46.58 -9.20
C GLU A 177 -2.24 45.33 -9.92
N ALA A 178 -1.34 44.45 -10.37
CA ALA A 178 -1.67 43.33 -11.26
C ALA A 178 -1.24 41.95 -10.77
N LYS A 179 -0.42 41.83 -9.71
CA LYS A 179 0.10 40.54 -9.22
C LYS A 179 -1.02 39.53 -8.92
N ASP A 180 -2.17 40.01 -8.44
CA ASP A 180 -3.33 39.17 -8.14
C ASP A 180 -4.34 39.05 -9.28
N ASP A 181 -4.13 39.75 -10.40
CA ASP A 181 -5.00 39.65 -11.57
C ASP A 181 -4.90 38.24 -12.18
N PRO A 182 -6.04 37.63 -12.56
CA PRO A 182 -6.06 36.36 -13.27
C PRO A 182 -5.61 36.55 -14.72
N ILE A 183 -4.77 35.62 -15.20
CA ILE A 183 -4.32 35.57 -16.60
C ILE A 183 -5.13 34.54 -17.37
N VAL A 184 -5.19 33.32 -16.83
CA VAL A 184 -5.79 32.16 -17.51
C VAL A 184 -6.43 31.23 -16.50
N VAL A 185 -7.49 30.54 -16.90
CA VAL A 185 -8.08 29.45 -16.12
C VAL A 185 -7.73 28.14 -16.82
N LEU A 186 -6.96 27.30 -16.14
CA LEU A 186 -6.66 25.94 -16.55
C LEU A 186 -7.57 24.97 -15.78
N HIS A 187 -7.57 23.70 -16.14
CA HIS A 187 -8.27 22.68 -15.35
C HIS A 187 -7.39 21.47 -15.11
N SER A 188 -7.56 20.83 -13.96
CA SER A 188 -6.98 19.52 -13.70
C SER A 188 -7.78 18.44 -14.41
N SER A 189 -7.10 17.42 -14.92
CA SER A 189 -7.67 16.35 -15.75
C SER A 189 -8.65 15.39 -15.01
N GLY A 190 -8.97 15.67 -13.75
CA GLY A 190 -10.02 14.94 -13.02
C GLY A 190 -9.64 13.52 -12.57
N SER A 191 -8.39 13.29 -12.14
CA SER A 191 -7.94 11.95 -11.68
C SER A 191 -8.78 11.37 -10.52
N THR A 192 -9.43 12.22 -9.73
CA THR A 192 -10.23 11.83 -8.55
C THR A 192 -11.71 12.25 -8.61
N GLY A 193 -12.16 12.92 -9.67
CA GLY A 193 -13.52 13.48 -9.80
C GLY A 193 -13.66 14.39 -11.04
N PRO A 194 -14.76 15.16 -11.18
CA PRO A 194 -14.92 16.09 -12.31
C PRO A 194 -13.78 17.14 -12.35
N PRO A 195 -13.40 17.63 -13.55
CA PRO A 195 -12.25 18.52 -13.72
C PRO A 195 -12.43 19.81 -12.93
N LYS A 196 -11.40 20.23 -12.19
CA LYS A 196 -11.46 21.42 -11.34
C LYS A 196 -10.78 22.61 -12.02
N PRO A 197 -11.40 23.79 -12.10
CA PRO A 197 -10.75 24.97 -12.65
C PRO A 197 -9.73 25.54 -11.66
N ILE A 198 -8.56 25.90 -12.17
CA ILE A 198 -7.45 26.55 -11.45
C ILE A 198 -7.22 27.92 -12.10
N VAL A 199 -7.44 28.97 -11.31
CA VAL A 199 -7.22 30.35 -11.75
C VAL A 199 -5.74 30.70 -11.57
N VAL A 200 -5.05 30.89 -12.68
CA VAL A 200 -3.63 31.27 -12.70
C VAL A 200 -3.51 32.78 -12.69
N LYS A 201 -2.79 33.32 -11.70
CA LYS A 201 -2.55 34.76 -11.52
C LYS A 201 -1.17 35.18 -12.04
N ASN A 202 -0.92 36.49 -12.15
CA ASN A 202 0.42 37.01 -12.45
C ASN A 202 1.47 36.55 -11.43
N ALA A 203 1.17 36.64 -10.12
CA ALA A 203 2.05 36.18 -9.04
C ALA A 203 2.41 34.69 -9.19
N SER A 204 1.42 33.84 -9.51
CA SER A 204 1.64 32.41 -9.74
C SER A 204 2.67 32.15 -10.84
N MET A 205 2.62 32.90 -11.94
CA MET A 205 3.51 32.66 -13.10
C MET A 205 4.84 33.39 -12.98
N ALA A 206 4.91 34.48 -12.23
CA ALA A 206 6.17 35.12 -11.89
C ALA A 206 7.05 34.24 -11.00
N SER A 207 6.49 33.19 -10.36
CA SER A 207 7.33 32.22 -9.67
C SER A 207 8.28 31.50 -10.63
N LEU A 208 7.88 31.26 -11.89
CA LEU A 208 8.78 30.72 -12.92
C LEU A 208 9.88 31.73 -13.26
N ASP A 209 9.53 33.01 -13.30
CA ASP A 209 10.48 34.09 -13.54
C ASP A 209 11.52 34.20 -12.43
N ALA A 210 11.12 33.95 -11.18
CA ALA A 210 12.00 33.97 -10.02
C ALA A 210 13.13 32.92 -10.12
N HIS A 211 13.03 31.88 -10.95
CA HIS A 211 14.11 30.90 -11.12
C HIS A 211 15.42 31.52 -11.65
N HIS A 212 15.38 32.70 -12.29
CA HIS A 212 16.61 33.46 -12.61
C HIS A 212 17.45 33.83 -11.39
N LEU A 213 16.84 33.84 -10.19
CA LEU A 213 17.49 34.15 -8.91
C LEU A 213 18.09 32.92 -8.22
N ILE A 214 17.88 31.71 -8.76
CA ILE A 214 18.40 30.47 -8.17
C ILE A 214 19.86 30.29 -8.56
N GLU A 215 20.71 30.08 -7.56
CA GLU A 215 22.12 29.74 -7.74
C GLU A 215 22.29 28.27 -8.17
N ASP A 216 23.25 28.01 -9.05
CA ASP A 216 23.56 26.64 -9.48
C ASP A 216 24.16 25.84 -8.31
N ALA A 217 23.72 24.59 -8.13
CA ALA A 217 24.10 23.76 -6.98
C ALA A 217 25.46 23.05 -7.12
N GLY A 218 26.24 23.36 -8.16
CA GLY A 218 27.56 22.78 -8.43
C GLY A 218 27.82 22.51 -9.91
N GLU A 219 28.96 21.92 -10.22
CA GLU A 219 29.34 21.58 -11.60
C GLU A 219 28.38 20.52 -12.18
N GLY A 220 27.64 20.90 -13.23
CA GLY A 220 26.68 20.01 -13.91
C GLY A 220 25.29 19.92 -13.28
N VAL A 221 24.99 20.68 -12.21
CA VAL A 221 23.68 20.71 -11.56
C VAL A 221 23.09 22.13 -11.65
N ARG A 222 22.16 22.35 -12.59
CA ARG A 222 21.56 23.66 -12.90
C ARG A 222 20.06 23.62 -12.79
N ASP A 223 19.44 24.75 -12.43
CA ASP A 223 17.98 24.88 -12.50
C ASP A 223 17.47 24.61 -13.92
N ALA A 224 16.39 23.81 -14.01
CA ALA A 224 15.85 23.33 -15.27
C ALA A 224 15.38 24.47 -16.20
N LEU A 225 14.77 25.52 -15.67
CA LEU A 225 14.26 26.63 -16.46
C LEU A 225 15.40 27.54 -16.90
N ARG A 226 16.34 27.85 -16.00
CA ARG A 226 17.53 28.64 -16.33
C ARG A 226 18.40 27.97 -17.39
N ALA A 227 18.53 26.64 -17.34
CA ALA A 227 19.28 25.89 -18.36
C ALA A 227 18.63 25.95 -19.76
N SER A 228 17.33 26.26 -19.85
CA SER A 228 16.61 26.40 -21.12
C SER A 228 16.79 27.77 -21.77
N GLU A 229 17.38 28.74 -21.09
CA GLU A 229 17.43 30.12 -21.58
C GLU A 229 18.06 30.20 -22.99
N GLY A 230 17.33 30.81 -23.93
CA GLY A 230 17.74 30.93 -25.33
C GLY A 230 17.74 29.62 -26.15
N SER A 231 17.15 28.53 -25.65
CA SER A 231 17.07 27.25 -26.37
C SER A 231 16.00 27.23 -27.47
N VAL A 232 16.13 26.27 -28.40
CA VAL A 232 15.13 26.01 -29.46
C VAL A 232 14.43 24.69 -29.16
N VAL A 233 13.18 24.76 -28.72
CA VAL A 233 12.44 23.61 -28.16
C VAL A 233 11.34 23.17 -29.11
N PHE A 234 11.40 21.92 -29.59
CA PHE A 234 10.26 21.27 -30.22
C PHE A 234 9.24 20.85 -29.14
N ASN A 235 8.10 21.53 -29.12
CA ASN A 235 7.06 21.30 -28.11
C ASN A 235 5.66 21.11 -28.74
N PRO A 236 5.25 19.87 -29.02
CA PRO A 236 3.92 19.54 -29.51
C PRO A 236 2.84 19.47 -28.42
N MET A 237 3.14 19.82 -27.16
CA MET A 237 2.18 19.70 -26.07
C MET A 237 0.92 20.57 -26.30
N PRO A 238 -0.28 20.11 -25.88
CA PRO A 238 -1.51 20.87 -26.12
C PRO A 238 -1.51 22.23 -25.42
N CYS A 239 -1.90 23.29 -26.13
CA CYS A 239 -1.86 24.68 -25.68
C CYS A 239 -2.89 24.99 -24.59
N PHE A 240 -3.97 24.21 -24.52
CA PHE A 240 -4.96 24.29 -23.46
C PHE A 240 -4.52 23.61 -22.14
N HIS A 241 -3.40 22.88 -22.16
CA HIS A 241 -2.88 22.17 -20.99
C HIS A 241 -1.74 22.98 -20.34
N ALA A 242 -1.64 22.95 -19.00
CA ALA A 242 -0.51 23.47 -18.21
C ALA A 242 0.88 23.26 -18.84
N ALA A 243 1.26 22.05 -19.28
CA ALA A 243 2.56 21.80 -19.90
C ALA A 243 2.80 22.62 -21.19
N GLY A 244 1.79 22.77 -22.05
CA GLY A 244 1.89 23.63 -23.23
C GLY A 244 1.88 25.10 -22.83
N MET A 245 0.98 25.48 -21.93
CA MET A 245 0.82 26.86 -21.43
C MET A 245 2.09 27.40 -20.76
N MET A 246 2.64 26.65 -19.80
CA MET A 246 3.85 27.00 -19.07
C MET A 246 5.01 27.16 -20.03
N TRP A 247 5.29 26.16 -20.88
CA TRP A 247 6.44 26.26 -21.78
C TRP A 247 6.26 27.25 -22.91
N ASN A 248 5.18 27.13 -23.68
CA ASN A 248 5.07 27.86 -24.94
C ASN A 248 4.72 29.33 -24.74
N LEU A 249 4.16 29.72 -23.59
CA LEU A 249 3.91 31.13 -23.27
C LEU A 249 4.86 31.61 -22.17
N PHE A 250 4.74 31.08 -20.95
CA PHE A 250 5.41 31.71 -19.81
C PHE A 250 6.92 31.56 -19.87
N VAL A 251 7.44 30.33 -19.99
CA VAL A 251 8.89 30.12 -20.03
C VAL A 251 9.51 30.63 -21.34
N ALA A 252 8.81 30.49 -22.48
CA ALA A 252 9.19 31.14 -23.75
C ALA A 252 9.42 32.65 -23.61
N VAL A 253 8.57 33.34 -22.86
CA VAL A 253 8.71 34.79 -22.64
C VAL A 253 9.71 35.12 -21.53
N TYR A 254 9.74 34.38 -20.41
CA TYR A 254 10.64 34.71 -19.32
C TYR A 254 12.12 34.40 -19.62
N PHE A 255 12.39 33.33 -20.38
CA PHE A 255 13.72 32.78 -20.65
C PHE A 255 14.11 32.80 -22.13
N ASP A 256 13.41 33.55 -22.98
CA ASP A 256 13.71 33.67 -24.42
C ASP A 256 13.78 32.32 -25.16
N VAL A 257 12.92 31.37 -24.78
CA VAL A 257 12.83 30.07 -25.46
C VAL A 257 12.08 30.19 -26.78
N HIS A 258 12.74 29.75 -27.86
CA HIS A 258 12.17 29.66 -29.20
C HIS A 258 11.40 28.34 -29.34
N VAL A 259 10.08 28.44 -29.42
CA VAL A 259 9.19 27.26 -29.52
C VAL A 259 9.00 26.82 -30.97
N VAL A 260 9.22 25.54 -31.27
CA VAL A 260 8.91 24.92 -32.57
C VAL A 260 7.70 23.99 -32.42
N TYR A 261 6.64 24.24 -33.19
CA TYR A 261 5.39 23.48 -33.12
C TYR A 261 5.37 22.30 -34.08
N ALA A 262 4.63 21.25 -33.70
CA ALA A 262 4.16 20.23 -34.63
C ALA A 262 2.98 20.74 -35.50
N PRO A 263 2.65 20.06 -36.61
CA PRO A 263 1.48 20.38 -37.43
C PRO A 263 0.20 20.39 -36.58
N LEU A 264 -0.52 21.51 -36.63
CA LEU A 264 -1.55 21.89 -35.66
C LEU A 264 -2.78 20.95 -35.61
N GLY A 265 -2.97 20.11 -36.64
CA GLY A 265 -4.05 19.15 -36.77
C GLY A 265 -3.59 17.71 -36.99
N ALA A 266 -2.28 17.41 -36.91
CA ALA A 266 -1.78 16.05 -37.05
C ALA A 266 -1.69 15.35 -35.67
N PRO A 267 -1.98 14.04 -35.59
CA PRO A 267 -1.75 13.27 -34.38
C PRO A 267 -0.25 13.15 -34.11
N LEU A 268 0.15 13.31 -32.85
CA LEU A 268 1.52 13.11 -32.41
C LEU A 268 1.83 11.61 -32.32
N ASN A 269 2.90 11.17 -32.99
CA ASN A 269 3.40 9.80 -32.98
C ASN A 269 4.91 9.79 -33.31
N ALA A 270 5.57 8.64 -33.16
CA ALA A 270 7.00 8.49 -33.41
C ALA A 270 7.41 8.86 -34.85
N SER A 271 6.58 8.59 -35.86
CA SER A 271 6.88 8.96 -37.25
C SER A 271 6.90 10.48 -37.45
N LEU A 272 6.00 11.21 -36.79
CA LEU A 272 6.01 12.67 -36.79
C LEU A 272 7.26 13.22 -36.09
N VAL A 273 7.67 12.60 -34.97
CA VAL A 273 8.91 12.97 -34.27
C VAL A 273 10.13 12.72 -35.15
N GLU A 274 10.20 11.56 -35.83
CA GLU A 274 11.27 11.26 -36.78
C GLU A 274 11.38 12.32 -37.87
N LYS A 275 10.26 12.66 -38.51
CA LYS A 275 10.23 13.71 -39.54
C LYS A 275 10.60 15.08 -38.99
N ALA A 276 10.17 15.40 -37.76
CA ALA A 276 10.52 16.65 -37.11
C ALA A 276 12.03 16.72 -36.88
N LEU A 277 12.63 15.63 -36.39
CA LEU A 277 14.08 15.52 -36.28
C LEU A 277 14.71 15.73 -37.67
N ASP A 278 14.26 15.07 -38.73
CA ASP A 278 14.92 15.18 -40.03
C ASP A 278 14.79 16.57 -40.69
N GLN A 279 13.68 17.28 -40.45
CA GLN A 279 13.30 18.45 -41.24
C GLN A 279 13.36 19.79 -40.48
N LEU A 280 13.33 19.77 -39.14
CA LEU A 280 13.31 20.97 -38.32
C LEU A 280 14.61 21.14 -37.54
N GLN A 281 14.91 22.39 -37.19
CA GLN A 281 16.06 22.75 -36.37
C GLN A 281 15.60 23.04 -34.95
N PHE A 282 16.00 22.17 -34.02
CA PHE A 282 15.79 22.31 -32.58
C PHE A 282 16.82 21.44 -31.86
N ASP A 283 17.18 21.83 -30.65
CA ASP A 283 18.16 21.14 -29.82
C ASP A 283 17.55 20.64 -28.51
N TRP A 284 16.28 20.95 -28.26
CA TRP A 284 15.49 20.44 -27.15
C TRP A 284 14.16 19.88 -27.64
N MET A 285 13.65 18.89 -26.93
CA MET A 285 12.38 18.26 -27.27
C MET A 285 11.56 18.03 -26.01
N PHE A 286 10.27 18.39 -26.01
CA PHE A 286 9.36 18.14 -24.88
C PHE A 286 8.19 17.28 -25.31
N LEU A 287 8.13 16.04 -24.83
CA LEU A 287 7.13 15.05 -25.27
C LEU A 287 6.39 14.42 -24.08
N PRO A 288 5.16 13.92 -24.30
CA PRO A 288 4.53 12.99 -23.36
C PRO A 288 5.36 11.70 -23.23
N PRO A 289 5.38 11.04 -22.06
CA PRO A 289 6.12 9.79 -21.85
C PRO A 289 5.80 8.72 -22.90
N SER A 290 4.53 8.53 -23.26
CA SER A 290 4.11 7.51 -24.23
C SER A 290 4.78 7.68 -25.60
N ILE A 291 4.98 8.92 -26.05
CA ILE A 291 5.62 9.19 -27.34
C ILE A 291 7.13 8.95 -27.26
N ILE A 292 7.75 9.22 -26.10
CA ILE A 292 9.16 8.88 -25.87
C ILE A 292 9.33 7.37 -25.86
N GLU A 293 8.41 6.62 -25.27
CA GLU A 293 8.42 5.16 -25.30
C GLU A 293 8.30 4.60 -26.72
N ASP A 294 7.43 5.19 -27.56
CA ASP A 294 7.33 4.82 -28.98
C ASP A 294 8.65 5.12 -29.72
N VAL A 295 9.25 6.31 -29.49
CA VAL A 295 10.54 6.69 -30.06
C VAL A 295 11.66 5.75 -29.59
N ALA A 296 11.66 5.34 -28.33
CA ALA A 296 12.67 4.46 -27.75
C ALA A 296 12.66 3.05 -28.38
N ARG A 297 11.52 2.60 -28.91
CA ARG A 297 11.39 1.30 -29.60
C ARG A 297 11.90 1.35 -31.05
N GLU A 298 11.98 2.53 -31.64
CA GLU A 298 12.34 2.72 -33.05
C GLU A 298 13.84 2.93 -33.22
N GLN A 299 14.57 1.85 -33.51
CA GLN A 299 16.04 1.83 -33.63
C GLN A 299 16.60 2.87 -34.61
N LYS A 300 15.85 3.23 -35.65
CA LYS A 300 16.25 4.26 -36.64
C LYS A 300 16.17 5.69 -36.11
N ILE A 301 15.38 5.95 -35.06
CA ILE A 301 15.20 7.28 -34.47
C ILE A 301 16.28 7.54 -33.41
N LEU A 302 16.70 6.51 -32.66
CA LEU A 302 17.62 6.65 -31.52
C LEU A 302 18.91 7.44 -31.85
N PRO A 303 19.67 7.16 -32.94
CA PRO A 303 20.86 7.93 -33.27
C PRO A 303 20.55 9.40 -33.60
N LYS A 304 19.34 9.70 -34.08
CA LYS A 304 18.92 11.07 -34.40
C LYS A 304 18.72 11.93 -33.15
N LEU A 305 18.63 11.32 -31.97
CA LEU A 305 18.49 12.03 -30.70
C LEU A 305 19.81 12.65 -30.23
N GLU A 306 20.96 12.21 -30.75
CA GLU A 306 22.30 12.69 -30.35
C GLU A 306 22.54 14.17 -30.70
N LYS A 307 21.76 14.74 -31.61
CA LYS A 307 21.79 16.18 -31.90
C LYS A 307 21.04 17.03 -30.85
N LEU A 308 20.27 16.40 -29.98
CA LEU A 308 19.51 17.09 -28.94
C LEU A 308 20.36 17.20 -27.68
N ARG A 309 20.34 18.36 -27.05
CA ARG A 309 20.87 18.55 -25.70
C ARG A 309 20.00 17.85 -24.68
N TYR A 310 18.68 17.99 -24.80
CA TYR A 310 17.72 17.45 -23.83
C TYR A 310 16.43 16.91 -24.48
N VAL A 311 15.93 15.81 -23.91
CA VAL A 311 14.59 15.28 -24.11
C VAL A 311 13.85 15.34 -22.78
N MET A 312 12.87 16.25 -22.71
CA MET A 312 12.05 16.50 -21.54
C MET A 312 10.74 15.71 -21.62
N PHE A 313 10.20 15.35 -20.47
CA PHE A 313 8.86 14.78 -20.34
C PHE A 313 8.15 15.21 -19.06
N ALA A 314 6.82 15.17 -19.07
CA ALA A 314 6.00 15.54 -17.91
C ALA A 314 4.60 14.93 -17.98
N GLY A 315 3.90 14.90 -16.84
CA GLY A 315 2.49 14.51 -16.76
C GLY A 315 2.22 13.00 -16.72
N GLY A 316 3.27 12.20 -16.49
CA GLY A 316 3.19 10.75 -16.26
C GLY A 316 4.59 10.15 -16.06
N PRO A 317 4.69 8.93 -15.51
CA PRO A 317 5.97 8.23 -15.40
C PRO A 317 6.47 7.78 -16.79
N LEU A 318 7.79 7.67 -16.93
CA LEU A 318 8.46 7.05 -18.07
C LEU A 318 9.06 5.71 -17.61
N SER A 319 8.92 4.65 -18.42
CA SER A 319 9.54 3.35 -18.12
C SER A 319 11.05 3.49 -17.89
N GLN A 320 11.56 2.88 -16.81
CA GLN A 320 12.99 2.87 -16.49
C GLN A 320 13.82 2.39 -17.68
N HIS A 321 13.46 1.22 -18.23
CA HIS A 321 14.21 0.59 -19.31
C HIS A 321 14.24 1.47 -20.57
N LEU A 322 13.10 2.02 -20.97
CA LEU A 322 13.02 2.83 -22.19
C LEU A 322 13.68 4.19 -21.99
N GLY A 323 13.58 4.78 -20.80
CA GLY A 323 14.36 5.97 -20.45
C GLY A 323 15.87 5.71 -20.47
N ASP A 324 16.33 4.56 -19.97
CA ASP A 324 17.75 4.15 -20.04
C ASP A 324 18.23 3.91 -21.48
N VAL A 325 17.33 3.55 -22.40
CA VAL A 325 17.64 3.45 -23.84
C VAL A 325 17.83 4.85 -24.43
N VAL A 326 16.89 5.77 -24.16
CA VAL A 326 16.98 7.15 -24.66
C VAL A 326 18.17 7.90 -24.06
N SER A 327 18.47 7.68 -22.77
CA SER A 327 19.53 8.38 -22.03
C SER A 327 20.94 8.06 -22.53
N LYS A 328 21.10 7.00 -23.34
CA LYS A 328 22.37 6.70 -24.03
C LYS A 328 22.67 7.62 -25.20
N HIS A 329 21.64 8.27 -25.75
CA HIS A 329 21.77 9.13 -26.94
C HIS A 329 21.64 10.61 -26.60
N THR A 330 20.95 10.99 -25.52
CA THR A 330 20.75 12.40 -25.12
C THR A 330 20.40 12.50 -23.64
N GLN A 331 20.41 13.71 -23.06
CA GLN A 331 19.98 13.89 -21.67
C GLN A 331 18.46 13.79 -21.57
N VAL A 332 17.97 12.92 -20.69
CA VAL A 332 16.54 12.76 -20.42
C VAL A 332 16.20 13.50 -19.13
N VAL A 333 15.10 14.26 -19.14
CA VAL A 333 14.70 15.12 -18.02
C VAL A 333 13.24 14.91 -17.68
N ASN A 334 12.97 14.61 -16.42
CA ASN A 334 11.62 14.64 -15.87
C ASN A 334 11.28 16.03 -15.35
N LEU A 335 10.35 16.72 -16.03
CA LEU A 335 9.78 17.97 -15.55
C LEU A 335 8.56 17.66 -14.66
N LEU A 336 8.80 17.66 -13.36
CA LEU A 336 7.77 17.50 -12.34
C LEU A 336 7.00 18.82 -12.16
N GLY A 337 5.68 18.74 -12.12
CA GLY A 337 4.83 19.91 -11.93
C GLY A 337 3.35 19.58 -11.99
N THR A 338 2.54 20.44 -11.39
CA THR A 338 1.07 20.34 -11.39
C THR A 338 0.46 21.66 -11.87
N THR A 339 -0.83 21.65 -12.19
CA THR A 339 -1.52 22.91 -12.55
C THR A 339 -1.55 23.87 -11.35
N GLU A 340 -1.64 23.32 -10.14
CA GLU A 340 -1.76 24.00 -8.87
C GLU A 340 -0.44 24.59 -8.34
N ASN A 341 0.66 23.83 -8.46
CA ASN A 341 1.99 24.17 -7.93
C ASN A 341 2.95 24.68 -9.01
N GLY A 342 2.59 24.62 -10.29
CA GLY A 342 3.48 25.02 -11.37
C GLY A 342 4.66 24.07 -11.51
N ILE A 343 5.83 24.61 -11.86
CA ILE A 343 7.10 23.89 -11.91
C ILE A 343 7.92 24.33 -10.70
N PRO A 344 8.07 23.48 -9.66
CA PRO A 344 8.94 23.80 -8.53
C PRO A 344 10.42 23.89 -8.95
N PRO A 345 11.26 24.56 -8.14
CA PRO A 345 12.69 24.65 -8.39
C PRO A 345 13.35 23.28 -8.27
N PHE A 346 13.80 22.76 -9.41
CA PHE A 346 14.42 21.45 -9.55
C PHE A 346 15.61 21.54 -10.51
N ASN A 347 16.59 20.66 -10.30
CA ASN A 347 17.85 20.72 -11.04
C ASN A 347 17.96 19.62 -12.09
N PHE A 348 18.60 19.93 -13.22
CA PHE A 348 19.13 18.92 -14.13
C PHE A 348 20.28 18.17 -13.50
N LEU A 349 20.32 16.86 -13.76
CA LEU A 349 21.33 15.96 -13.25
C LEU A 349 22.12 15.33 -14.40
N PRO A 350 23.39 14.96 -14.19
CA PRO A 350 24.21 14.29 -15.20
C PRO A 350 23.62 12.98 -15.74
N LEU A 351 24.02 12.63 -16.97
CA LEU A 351 23.53 11.55 -17.87
C LEU A 351 23.14 10.17 -17.27
N LYS A 352 23.66 9.76 -16.09
CA LYS A 352 23.40 8.43 -15.51
C LYS A 352 22.23 8.40 -14.52
N GLU A 353 21.65 9.54 -14.20
CA GLU A 353 20.66 9.69 -13.11
C GLU A 353 19.37 10.39 -13.58
N TRP A 354 18.99 10.22 -14.85
CA TRP A 354 17.88 10.94 -15.50
C TRP A 354 16.51 10.86 -14.78
N ASN A 355 16.32 9.84 -13.96
CA ASN A 355 15.10 9.55 -13.20
C ASN A 355 15.17 10.00 -11.72
N TRP A 356 16.27 10.62 -11.31
CA TRP A 356 16.44 11.21 -9.99
C TRP A 356 16.10 12.70 -10.03
N LEU A 357 15.72 13.21 -8.87
CA LEU A 357 15.49 14.61 -8.58
C LEU A 357 16.46 15.05 -7.50
N TYR A 358 17.09 16.20 -7.66
CA TYR A 358 17.86 16.84 -6.59
C TYR A 358 17.08 18.01 -6.01
N VAL A 359 16.90 17.99 -4.68
CA VAL A 359 16.28 19.07 -3.91
C VAL A 359 17.39 19.81 -3.17
N PRO A 360 17.75 21.05 -3.59
CA PRO A 360 18.80 21.82 -2.96
C PRO A 360 18.51 22.07 -1.47
N PRO A 361 19.50 21.95 -0.56
CA PRO A 361 19.31 22.25 0.86
C PRO A 361 18.77 23.66 1.14
N GLN A 362 19.03 24.60 0.24
CA GLN A 362 18.58 25.99 0.33
C GLN A 362 17.08 26.15 0.03
N MET A 363 16.45 25.17 -0.63
CA MET A 363 15.02 25.16 -0.97
C MET A 363 14.17 24.70 0.23
N LYS A 364 14.17 25.51 1.29
CA LYS A 364 13.47 25.20 2.56
C LYS A 364 11.96 25.02 2.41
N GLY A 365 11.35 25.66 1.42
CA GLY A 365 9.93 25.48 1.07
C GLY A 365 9.59 24.11 0.48
N ILE A 366 10.56 23.19 0.29
CA ILE A 366 10.32 21.81 -0.12
C ILE A 366 10.77 20.86 1.00
N GLU A 367 9.82 20.19 1.64
CA GLU A 367 10.08 19.17 2.66
C GLU A 367 9.80 17.76 2.12
N MET A 368 10.75 16.84 2.35
CA MET A 368 10.60 15.42 2.03
C MET A 368 10.24 14.66 3.31
N ARG A 369 8.94 14.57 3.62
CA ARG A 369 8.42 14.03 4.90
C ARG A 369 8.28 12.52 4.84
N ALA A 370 8.97 11.81 5.73
CA ALA A 370 8.95 10.36 5.78
C ALA A 370 7.56 9.80 6.16
N ARG A 371 7.09 8.79 5.41
CA ARG A 371 5.88 8.04 5.73
C ARG A 371 6.29 6.72 6.38
N THR A 372 5.82 6.51 7.61
CA THR A 372 6.25 5.38 8.45
C THR A 372 5.72 4.03 7.97
N GLU A 373 4.76 4.02 7.05
CA GLU A 373 3.99 2.84 6.63
C GLU A 373 4.59 2.09 5.44
N ASP A 374 5.28 2.80 4.53
CA ASP A 374 5.73 2.27 3.22
C ASP A 374 7.22 2.54 2.92
N GLY A 375 7.94 3.28 3.78
CA GLY A 375 9.37 3.54 3.62
C GLY A 375 9.72 4.61 2.58
N PHE A 376 8.71 5.33 2.05
CA PHE A 376 8.91 6.46 1.15
C PHE A 376 8.80 7.80 1.88
N ALA A 377 9.18 8.88 1.20
CA ALA A 377 8.96 10.25 1.66
C ALA A 377 7.97 10.95 0.72
N GLU A 378 7.04 11.70 1.27
CA GLU A 378 6.14 12.57 0.51
C GLU A 378 6.77 13.95 0.34
N MET A 379 6.66 14.52 -0.86
CA MET A 379 7.01 15.92 -1.08
C MET A 379 5.89 16.84 -0.58
N VAL A 380 6.23 17.76 0.30
CA VAL A 380 5.32 18.79 0.83
C VAL A 380 5.93 20.15 0.54
N ILE A 381 5.14 21.04 -0.07
CA ILE A 381 5.53 22.44 -0.27
C ILE A 381 5.08 23.23 0.95
N VAL A 382 5.99 23.89 1.64
CA VAL A 382 5.75 24.59 2.91
C VAL A 382 6.01 26.08 2.70
N ARG A 383 5.18 26.93 3.33
CA ARG A 383 5.42 28.36 3.33
C ARG A 383 6.75 28.67 4.02
N ASP A 384 7.64 29.34 3.30
CA ASP A 384 8.89 29.85 3.82
C ASP A 384 9.21 31.17 3.11
N ALA A 385 9.37 32.23 3.90
CA ALA A 385 9.56 33.59 3.37
C ALA A 385 10.80 33.73 2.44
N ALA A 386 11.79 32.86 2.55
CA ALA A 386 12.98 32.90 1.70
C ALA A 386 12.77 32.19 0.36
N THR A 387 11.79 31.27 0.25
CA THR A 387 11.56 30.46 -0.95
C THR A 387 10.16 30.58 -1.56
N ASP A 388 9.21 31.24 -0.89
CA ASP A 388 7.83 31.43 -1.35
C ASP A 388 7.75 32.02 -2.76
N ALA A 389 8.70 32.89 -3.13
CA ALA A 389 8.76 33.49 -4.46
C ALA A 389 8.97 32.47 -5.59
N PHE A 390 9.49 31.27 -5.31
CA PHE A 390 9.72 30.20 -6.29
C PHE A 390 8.55 29.22 -6.39
N HIS A 391 7.53 29.34 -5.53
CA HIS A 391 6.41 28.40 -5.46
C HIS A 391 5.08 29.05 -5.85
N SER A 392 4.49 28.61 -6.96
CA SER A 392 3.19 29.14 -7.38
C SER A 392 2.02 28.66 -6.50
N THR A 393 2.23 27.60 -5.71
CA THR A 393 1.25 26.99 -4.79
C THR A 393 0.51 28.03 -3.96
N PHE A 394 1.22 28.94 -3.30
CA PHE A 394 0.64 29.86 -2.33
C PHE A 394 0.00 31.10 -2.96
N SER A 395 0.23 31.33 -4.26
CA SER A 395 -0.57 32.27 -5.05
C SER A 395 -1.93 31.66 -5.44
N THR A 396 -1.95 30.34 -5.65
CA THR A 396 -3.14 29.54 -5.95
C THR A 396 -3.96 29.27 -4.69
N PHE A 397 -3.31 28.94 -3.58
CA PHE A 397 -3.88 28.62 -2.27
C PHE A 397 -3.34 29.57 -1.19
N PRO A 398 -3.83 30.82 -1.14
CA PRO A 398 -3.29 31.84 -0.25
C PRO A 398 -3.49 31.52 1.24
N ASP A 399 -4.50 30.76 1.60
CA ASP A 399 -4.83 30.48 3.01
C ASP A 399 -4.11 29.22 3.56
N GLU A 400 -3.47 28.43 2.69
CA GLU A 400 -2.79 27.19 3.10
C GLU A 400 -1.36 27.47 3.58
N ALA A 401 -0.95 26.84 4.67
CA ALA A 401 0.43 26.92 5.18
C ALA A 401 1.36 25.87 4.55
N GLU A 402 0.78 24.75 4.12
CA GLU A 402 1.49 23.66 3.47
C GLU A 402 0.61 23.01 2.41
N TYR A 403 1.24 22.46 1.37
CA TYR A 403 0.58 21.78 0.28
C TYR A 403 1.19 20.39 0.07
N HIS A 404 0.37 19.38 0.32
CA HIS A 404 0.70 17.98 0.10
C HIS A 404 0.59 17.62 -1.38
N THR A 405 1.72 17.38 -2.05
CA THR A 405 1.70 17.00 -3.48
C THR A 405 1.13 15.59 -3.68
N LYS A 406 1.19 14.77 -2.62
CA LYS A 406 0.89 13.33 -2.62
C LYS A 406 1.86 12.49 -3.45
N ASP A 407 2.94 13.08 -3.95
CA ASP A 407 3.97 12.36 -4.68
C ASP A 407 4.96 11.72 -3.70
N LEU A 408 5.19 10.41 -3.85
CA LEU A 408 6.03 9.59 -3.00
C LEU A 408 7.37 9.32 -3.67
N TYR A 409 8.44 9.46 -2.89
CA TYR A 409 9.82 9.35 -3.36
C TYR A 409 10.64 8.38 -2.51
N ALA A 410 11.55 7.67 -3.17
CA ALA A 410 12.62 6.94 -2.51
C ALA A 410 13.87 7.81 -2.43
N ARG A 411 14.53 7.84 -1.28
CA ARG A 411 15.80 8.56 -1.11
C ARG A 411 16.94 7.85 -1.84
N HIS A 412 17.86 8.60 -2.42
CA HIS A 412 19.08 8.04 -3.00
C HIS A 412 19.94 7.40 -1.89
N PRO A 413 20.57 6.23 -2.11
CA PRO A 413 21.38 5.55 -1.10
C PRO A 413 22.58 6.39 -0.64
N GLU A 414 23.22 7.10 -1.57
CA GLU A 414 24.50 7.80 -1.32
C GLU A 414 24.36 9.32 -1.20
N ASN A 415 23.29 9.92 -1.72
CA ASN A 415 23.13 11.38 -1.77
C ASN A 415 21.85 11.79 -1.03
N PRO A 416 21.96 12.42 0.16
CA PRO A 416 20.82 12.71 1.01
C PRO A 416 19.81 13.69 0.42
N HIS A 417 20.18 14.41 -0.65
CA HIS A 417 19.38 15.43 -1.34
C HIS A 417 18.78 14.94 -2.66
N MET A 418 19.05 13.69 -3.04
CA MET A 418 18.50 13.07 -4.25
C MET A 418 17.35 12.12 -3.94
N TRP A 419 16.35 12.14 -4.81
CA TRP A 419 15.07 11.48 -4.63
C TRP A 419 14.56 10.92 -5.94
N GLN A 420 14.03 9.70 -5.93
CA GLN A 420 13.43 9.07 -7.10
C GLN A 420 11.93 8.96 -6.89
N HIS A 421 11.14 9.51 -7.81
CA HIS A 421 9.68 9.38 -7.77
C HIS A 421 9.27 7.91 -7.89
N ARG A 422 8.35 7.44 -7.04
CA ARG A 422 7.89 6.05 -6.98
C ARG A 422 6.41 5.89 -7.35
N ALA A 423 5.56 6.72 -6.77
CA ALA A 423 4.12 6.67 -7.01
C ALA A 423 3.46 7.90 -6.37
N ARG A 424 2.15 8.05 -6.59
CA ARG A 424 1.34 8.91 -5.73
C ARG A 424 0.69 8.12 -4.61
N SER A 425 0.48 8.77 -3.46
CA SER A 425 -0.13 8.16 -2.29
C SER A 425 -1.56 7.68 -2.54
N ASP A 426 -2.27 8.29 -3.49
CA ASP A 426 -3.62 7.89 -3.90
C ASP A 426 -3.66 6.82 -4.99
N ASP A 427 -2.52 6.48 -5.61
CA ASP A 427 -2.37 5.36 -6.54
C ASP A 427 -1.89 4.07 -5.83
N VAL A 428 -1.64 4.14 -4.52
CA VAL A 428 -1.31 2.95 -3.70
C VAL A 428 -2.53 2.03 -3.65
N ILE A 429 -2.36 0.82 -4.16
CA ILE A 429 -3.39 -0.21 -4.10
C ILE A 429 -3.33 -0.79 -2.69
N VAL A 430 -4.46 -0.78 -2.00
CA VAL A 430 -4.61 -1.45 -0.70
C VAL A 430 -5.45 -2.69 -0.96
N LEU A 431 -4.82 -3.86 -0.89
CA LEU A 431 -5.50 -5.15 -1.03
C LEU A 431 -6.39 -5.42 0.19
N SER A 432 -7.35 -6.33 0.08
CA SER A 432 -8.32 -6.64 1.16
C SER A 432 -7.66 -7.24 2.41
N ASN A 433 -6.50 -7.88 2.25
CA ASN A 433 -5.63 -8.36 3.32
C ASN A 433 -4.85 -7.22 4.02
N GLY A 434 -5.00 -5.98 3.55
CA GLY A 434 -4.35 -4.78 4.08
C GLY A 434 -2.93 -4.56 3.57
N GLU A 435 -2.43 -5.44 2.71
CA GLU A 435 -1.14 -5.25 2.06
C GLU A 435 -1.22 -4.12 1.05
N LYS A 436 -0.17 -3.29 1.05
CA LYS A 436 -0.04 -2.16 0.14
C LYS A 436 0.81 -2.55 -1.05
N VAL A 437 0.32 -2.21 -2.23
CA VAL A 437 1.02 -2.43 -3.49
C VAL A 437 1.22 -1.09 -4.16
N VAL A 438 2.48 -0.81 -4.49
CA VAL A 438 2.85 0.31 -5.35
C VAL A 438 2.89 -0.23 -6.78
N PRO A 439 1.92 0.13 -7.64
CA PRO A 439 1.74 -0.55 -8.93
C PRO A 439 2.73 -0.12 -10.02
N ILE A 440 3.27 1.11 -9.94
CA ILE A 440 4.06 1.73 -11.01
C ILE A 440 5.30 0.90 -11.42
N PRO A 441 6.11 0.34 -10.49
CA PRO A 441 7.24 -0.51 -10.88
C PRO A 441 6.80 -1.75 -11.67
N MET A 442 5.67 -2.36 -11.32
CA MET A 442 5.15 -3.53 -12.01
C MET A 442 4.64 -3.18 -13.40
N GLU A 443 3.87 -2.08 -13.51
CA GLU A 443 3.43 -1.52 -14.78
C GLU A 443 4.61 -1.22 -15.69
N GLY A 444 5.68 -0.62 -15.17
CA GLY A 444 6.90 -0.33 -15.92
C GLY A 444 7.62 -1.59 -16.46
N GLN A 445 7.56 -2.72 -15.76
CA GLN A 445 8.08 -4.01 -16.25
C GLN A 445 7.20 -4.59 -17.36
N LEU A 446 5.87 -4.52 -17.20
CA LEU A 446 4.91 -5.01 -18.19
C LEU A 446 4.97 -4.19 -19.48
N SER A 447 5.05 -2.86 -19.37
CA SER A 447 5.13 -1.95 -20.53
C SER A 447 6.33 -2.23 -21.43
N GLN A 448 7.39 -2.90 -20.96
CA GLN A 448 8.51 -3.29 -21.82
C GLN A 448 8.11 -4.31 -22.91
N CYS A 449 6.96 -4.97 -22.79
CA CYS A 449 6.48 -5.90 -23.80
C CYS A 449 6.07 -5.17 -25.09
N PRO A 450 6.58 -5.57 -26.28
CA PRO A 450 6.17 -5.01 -27.58
C PRO A 450 4.68 -5.15 -27.89
N SER A 451 4.01 -6.13 -27.28
CA SER A 451 2.59 -6.39 -27.47
C SER A 451 1.67 -5.50 -26.62
N ILE A 452 2.20 -4.72 -25.68
CA ILE A 452 1.42 -3.88 -24.76
C ILE A 452 1.53 -2.40 -25.17
N ALA A 453 0.37 -1.75 -25.34
CA ALA A 453 0.22 -0.30 -25.59
C ALA A 453 -0.23 0.48 -24.36
N GLY A 454 -0.79 -0.20 -23.35
CA GLY A 454 -1.16 0.41 -22.07
C GLY A 454 -1.35 -0.66 -21.00
N VAL A 455 -1.03 -0.33 -19.74
CA VAL A 455 -1.20 -1.25 -18.62
C VAL A 455 -1.67 -0.51 -17.37
N VAL A 456 -2.58 -1.14 -16.63
CA VAL A 456 -3.03 -0.70 -15.31
C VAL A 456 -3.09 -1.91 -14.39
N VAL A 457 -2.23 -1.94 -13.37
CA VAL A 457 -2.33 -2.91 -12.27
C VAL A 457 -3.50 -2.48 -11.37
N LEU A 458 -4.27 -3.42 -10.83
CA LEU A 458 -5.47 -3.10 -10.04
C LEU A 458 -5.62 -4.13 -8.91
N GLY A 459 -6.60 -3.90 -8.04
CA GLY A 459 -6.85 -4.79 -6.90
C GLY A 459 -7.21 -4.07 -5.59
N HIS A 460 -7.54 -2.79 -5.63
CA HIS A 460 -7.93 -2.07 -4.42
C HIS A 460 -9.20 -2.70 -3.82
N GLY A 461 -9.14 -3.09 -2.54
CA GLY A 461 -10.21 -3.83 -1.88
C GLY A 461 -10.36 -5.29 -2.33
N ARG A 462 -9.44 -5.81 -3.15
CA ARG A 462 -9.41 -7.20 -3.65
C ARG A 462 -8.27 -7.97 -2.99
N PHE A 463 -8.36 -9.29 -2.93
CA PHE A 463 -7.39 -10.12 -2.21
C PHE A 463 -6.01 -10.17 -2.87
N GLU A 464 -5.97 -10.01 -4.19
CA GLU A 464 -4.76 -10.07 -5.01
C GLU A 464 -4.78 -8.98 -6.09
N THR A 465 -3.61 -8.70 -6.66
CA THR A 465 -3.49 -7.79 -7.79
C THR A 465 -3.93 -8.44 -9.09
N ALA A 466 -4.43 -7.63 -10.02
CA ALA A 466 -4.72 -8.01 -11.40
C ALA A 466 -4.14 -6.96 -12.36
N ALA A 467 -4.09 -7.26 -13.65
CA ALA A 467 -3.64 -6.33 -14.67
C ALA A 467 -4.69 -6.17 -15.78
N LEU A 468 -5.08 -4.93 -16.06
CA LEU A 468 -5.79 -4.55 -17.27
C LEU A 468 -4.75 -4.14 -18.33
N ILE A 469 -4.78 -4.79 -19.48
CA ILE A 469 -3.78 -4.64 -20.54
C ILE A 469 -4.46 -4.20 -21.84
N GLU A 470 -3.99 -3.10 -22.40
CA GLU A 470 -4.30 -2.67 -23.75
C GLU A 470 -3.20 -3.14 -24.69
N LEU A 471 -3.59 -3.89 -25.73
CA LEU A 471 -2.65 -4.45 -26.70
C LEU A 471 -2.26 -3.43 -27.76
N SER A 472 -1.04 -3.56 -28.31
CA SER A 472 -0.65 -2.82 -29.51
C SER A 472 -1.50 -3.24 -30.71
N GLU A 473 -1.72 -2.32 -31.65
CA GLU A 473 -2.57 -2.57 -32.82
C GLU A 473 -2.11 -3.81 -33.60
N LYS A 474 -0.79 -3.98 -33.74
CA LYS A 474 -0.18 -5.16 -34.37
C LYS A 474 -0.48 -6.45 -33.59
N ALA A 475 -0.35 -6.43 -32.26
CA ALA A 475 -0.61 -7.62 -31.43
C ALA A 475 -2.11 -7.96 -31.41
N HIS A 476 -2.97 -6.94 -31.39
CA HIS A 476 -4.42 -7.13 -31.42
C HIS A 476 -4.90 -7.77 -32.73
N GLN A 477 -4.32 -7.36 -33.87
CA GLN A 477 -4.69 -7.91 -35.19
C GLN A 477 -4.04 -9.27 -35.48
N ALA A 478 -2.83 -9.52 -34.99
CA ALA A 478 -2.04 -10.70 -35.36
C ALA A 478 -2.22 -11.91 -34.44
N ASN A 479 -2.65 -11.71 -33.19
CA ASN A 479 -2.62 -12.75 -32.17
C ASN A 479 -4.01 -13.02 -31.58
N THR A 480 -4.29 -14.28 -31.27
CA THR A 480 -5.40 -14.68 -30.41
C THR A 480 -5.18 -14.24 -28.95
N PRO A 481 -6.22 -14.20 -28.09
CA PRO A 481 -6.06 -13.89 -26.66
C PRO A 481 -5.05 -14.78 -25.93
N GLY A 482 -4.98 -16.07 -26.29
CA GLY A 482 -4.02 -17.01 -25.71
C GLY A 482 -2.57 -16.71 -26.12
N GLU A 483 -2.34 -16.38 -27.39
CA GLU A 483 -1.01 -15.97 -27.88
C GLU A 483 -0.57 -14.63 -27.28
N ASN A 484 -1.50 -13.70 -27.07
CA ASN A 484 -1.21 -12.45 -26.37
C ASN A 484 -0.81 -12.68 -24.91
N LEU A 485 -1.50 -13.58 -24.19
CA LEU A 485 -1.12 -13.96 -22.82
C LEU A 485 0.26 -14.65 -22.78
N ALA A 486 0.55 -15.53 -23.74
CA ALA A 486 1.85 -16.16 -23.86
C ALA A 486 2.98 -15.15 -24.11
N ALA A 487 2.74 -14.15 -24.97
CA ALA A 487 3.72 -13.11 -25.30
C ALA A 487 4.08 -12.21 -24.10
N ILE A 488 3.13 -11.96 -23.19
CA ILE A 488 3.35 -11.11 -22.00
C ILE A 488 3.84 -11.89 -20.77
N THR A 489 3.76 -13.22 -20.79
CA THR A 489 4.04 -14.09 -19.64
C THR A 489 5.42 -13.87 -19.03
N ALA A 490 6.47 -13.78 -19.87
CA ALA A 490 7.83 -13.54 -19.38
C ALA A 490 7.98 -12.16 -18.70
N TYR A 491 7.16 -11.18 -19.08
CA TYR A 491 7.16 -9.85 -18.47
C TYR A 491 6.38 -9.83 -17.16
N ILE A 492 5.30 -10.62 -17.04
CA ILE A 492 4.62 -10.88 -15.76
C ILE A 492 5.59 -11.49 -14.76
N GLU A 493 6.38 -12.49 -15.18
CA GLU A 493 7.39 -13.12 -14.32
C GLU A 493 8.47 -12.14 -13.87
N LYS A 494 8.98 -11.28 -14.78
CA LYS A 494 9.90 -10.19 -14.42
C LYS A 494 9.29 -9.21 -13.41
N ALA A 495 8.04 -8.78 -13.64
CA ALA A 495 7.32 -7.90 -12.71
C ALA A 495 7.16 -8.54 -11.32
N ASN A 496 6.83 -9.83 -11.27
CA ASN A 496 6.64 -10.59 -10.03
C ASN A 496 7.92 -10.82 -9.25
N ASN A 497 9.06 -10.99 -9.93
CA ASN A 497 10.36 -11.17 -9.28
C ASN A 497 10.83 -9.90 -8.56
N ALA A 498 10.46 -8.72 -9.07
CA ALA A 498 10.77 -7.43 -8.46
C ALA A 498 9.72 -6.97 -7.43
N ALA A 499 8.57 -7.65 -7.33
CA ALA A 499 7.46 -7.30 -6.46
C ALA A 499 7.44 -8.14 -5.17
N PRO A 500 6.96 -7.58 -4.04
CA PRO A 500 6.63 -8.36 -2.84
C PRO A 500 5.70 -9.51 -3.18
N SER A 501 5.77 -10.62 -2.44
CA SER A 501 4.97 -11.83 -2.71
C SER A 501 3.47 -11.54 -2.82
N HIS A 502 2.93 -10.67 -1.97
CA HIS A 502 1.52 -10.27 -1.98
C HIS A 502 1.09 -9.40 -3.17
N ALA A 503 2.05 -8.81 -3.90
CA ALA A 503 1.79 -7.92 -5.01
C ALA A 503 1.81 -8.63 -6.38
N ARG A 504 2.22 -9.91 -6.42
CA ARG A 504 2.47 -10.66 -7.66
C ARG A 504 1.19 -10.91 -8.46
N LEU A 505 1.30 -10.75 -9.77
CA LEU A 505 0.23 -10.99 -10.74
C LEU A 505 0.20 -12.45 -11.17
N SER A 506 -0.96 -13.10 -11.11
CA SER A 506 -1.17 -14.41 -11.72
C SER A 506 -1.60 -14.29 -13.18
N ARG A 507 -1.37 -15.35 -13.99
CA ARG A 507 -1.74 -15.35 -15.41
C ARG A 507 -3.26 -15.30 -15.62
N ASP A 508 -4.04 -15.81 -14.67
CA ASP A 508 -5.50 -15.79 -14.67
C ASP A 508 -6.10 -14.50 -14.06
N ARG A 509 -5.26 -13.50 -13.75
CA ARG A 509 -5.64 -12.15 -13.33
C ARG A 509 -5.20 -11.09 -14.33
N VAL A 510 -5.27 -11.45 -15.62
CA VAL A 510 -5.06 -10.52 -16.74
C VAL A 510 -6.35 -10.34 -17.51
N LEU A 511 -6.73 -9.09 -17.73
CA LEU A 511 -7.86 -8.68 -18.56
C LEU A 511 -7.35 -7.85 -19.74
N PHE A 512 -7.77 -8.19 -20.96
CA PHE A 512 -7.45 -7.38 -22.14
C PHE A 512 -8.58 -6.39 -22.45
N THR A 513 -8.23 -5.17 -22.85
CA THR A 513 -9.20 -4.19 -23.35
C THR A 513 -9.71 -4.58 -24.74
N SER A 514 -10.91 -4.11 -25.10
CA SER A 514 -11.42 -4.17 -26.48
C SER A 514 -11.02 -2.92 -27.29
N PRO A 515 -10.81 -3.01 -28.63
CA PRO A 515 -10.61 -1.83 -29.48
C PRO A 515 -11.74 -0.81 -29.40
N ASP A 516 -12.97 -1.26 -29.16
CA ASP A 516 -14.14 -0.38 -29.03
C ASP A 516 -14.22 0.31 -27.66
N LYS A 517 -13.36 -0.10 -26.71
CA LYS A 517 -13.34 0.41 -25.33
C LYS A 517 -11.89 0.60 -24.85
N PRO A 518 -11.04 1.40 -25.50
CA PRO A 518 -9.65 1.57 -25.08
C PRO A 518 -9.57 2.22 -23.69
N MET A 519 -8.40 2.17 -23.04
CA MET A 519 -8.17 2.86 -21.78
C MET A 519 -8.41 4.36 -21.93
N THR A 520 -9.09 4.95 -20.94
CA THR A 520 -9.34 6.38 -20.92
C THR A 520 -8.03 7.14 -20.74
N ARG A 521 -7.76 8.15 -21.57
CA ARG A 521 -6.52 8.93 -21.54
C ARG A 521 -6.79 10.42 -21.43
N THR A 522 -5.86 11.14 -20.82
CA THR A 522 -5.87 12.61 -20.77
C THR A 522 -5.58 13.22 -22.16
N GLY A 523 -5.70 14.54 -22.28
CA GLY A 523 -5.24 15.27 -23.47
C GLY A 523 -3.76 15.05 -23.84
N LYS A 524 -2.93 14.52 -22.93
CA LYS A 524 -1.52 14.18 -23.16
C LYS A 524 -1.28 12.71 -23.57
N GLY A 525 -2.30 11.87 -23.56
CA GLY A 525 -2.15 10.43 -23.82
C GLY A 525 -1.87 9.57 -22.57
N THR A 526 -1.69 10.15 -21.38
CA THR A 526 -1.55 9.39 -20.12
C THR A 526 -2.85 8.70 -19.73
N VAL A 527 -2.79 7.44 -19.30
CA VAL A 527 -3.96 6.68 -18.83
C VAL A 527 -4.54 7.30 -17.54
N ILE A 528 -5.85 7.52 -17.52
CA ILE A 528 -6.60 8.00 -16.35
C ILE A 528 -7.08 6.78 -15.55
N ARG A 529 -6.27 6.31 -14.60
CA ARG A 529 -6.51 5.08 -13.83
C ARG A 529 -7.94 4.94 -13.31
N LYS A 530 -8.42 5.93 -12.53
CA LYS A 530 -9.75 5.88 -11.90
C LYS A 530 -10.88 5.79 -12.93
N ALA A 531 -10.82 6.55 -14.02
CA ALA A 531 -11.81 6.53 -15.08
C ALA A 531 -11.77 5.22 -15.87
N THR A 532 -10.58 4.71 -16.20
CA THR A 532 -10.41 3.40 -16.85
C THR A 532 -10.97 2.28 -15.97
N LEU A 533 -10.62 2.25 -14.68
CA LEU A 533 -11.13 1.23 -13.75
C LEU A 533 -12.65 1.32 -13.58
N ALA A 534 -13.22 2.52 -13.52
CA ALA A 534 -14.67 2.71 -13.47
C ALA A 534 -15.36 2.23 -14.76
N ALA A 535 -14.78 2.52 -15.93
CA ALA A 535 -15.30 2.05 -17.20
C ALA A 535 -15.28 0.51 -17.30
N TYR A 536 -14.29 -0.13 -16.70
CA TYR A 536 -14.09 -1.58 -16.67
C TYR A 536 -14.59 -2.26 -15.40
N ALA A 537 -15.33 -1.56 -14.53
CA ALA A 537 -15.68 -2.06 -13.20
C ALA A 537 -16.36 -3.42 -13.24
N ARG A 538 -17.32 -3.59 -14.17
CA ARG A 538 -18.03 -4.86 -14.36
C ARG A 538 -17.10 -5.99 -14.78
N GLU A 539 -16.26 -5.78 -15.80
CA GLU A 539 -15.34 -6.79 -16.30
C GLU A 539 -14.24 -7.15 -15.28
N ILE A 540 -13.83 -6.17 -14.48
CA ILE A 540 -12.91 -6.37 -13.34
C ILE A 540 -13.59 -7.22 -12.27
N ASP A 541 -14.85 -6.91 -11.93
CA ASP A 541 -15.62 -7.68 -10.96
C ASP A 541 -15.83 -9.11 -11.46
N ASP A 542 -16.12 -9.29 -12.75
CA ASP A 542 -16.23 -10.60 -13.39
C ASP A 542 -14.87 -11.34 -13.39
N LEU A 543 -13.74 -10.66 -13.59
CA LEU A 543 -12.40 -11.24 -13.47
C LEU A 543 -12.16 -11.81 -12.05
N TYR A 544 -12.49 -11.03 -11.01
CA TYR A 544 -12.34 -11.48 -9.62
C TYR A 544 -13.37 -12.52 -9.20
N ALA A 545 -14.59 -12.47 -9.75
CA ALA A 545 -15.63 -13.47 -9.54
C ALA A 545 -15.39 -14.78 -10.31
N GLY A 546 -14.36 -14.83 -11.18
CA GLY A 546 -14.07 -15.99 -12.03
C GLY A 546 -15.04 -16.17 -13.20
N ARG A 547 -15.74 -15.11 -13.61
CA ARG A 547 -16.77 -15.09 -14.68
C ARG A 547 -16.28 -14.49 -16.02
N SER A 548 -15.03 -14.02 -16.09
CA SER A 548 -14.46 -13.36 -17.28
C SER A 548 -14.31 -14.31 -18.49
N SER A 549 -14.52 -13.75 -19.69
CA SER A 549 -14.58 -14.42 -20.99
C SER A 549 -13.24 -14.97 -21.52
N ILE A 550 -12.12 -14.69 -20.84
CA ILE A 550 -10.92 -15.52 -20.97
C ILE A 550 -11.09 -16.68 -19.99
N ALA A 551 -12.13 -17.47 -20.21
CA ALA A 551 -12.08 -18.86 -19.83
C ALA A 551 -10.83 -19.40 -20.52
N LEU A 552 -9.76 -19.62 -19.75
CA LEU A 552 -8.72 -20.56 -20.12
C LEU A 552 -9.44 -21.89 -20.32
N SER A 553 -10.00 -22.09 -21.51
CA SER A 553 -10.46 -23.34 -22.06
C SER A 553 -9.23 -24.20 -22.30
N SER A 554 -8.60 -24.57 -21.21
CA SER A 554 -7.91 -25.84 -21.08
C SER A 554 -8.40 -26.44 -19.78
N ALA A 555 -9.72 -26.63 -19.71
CA ALA A 555 -10.27 -27.76 -18.99
C ALA A 555 -9.59 -29.00 -19.59
N LEU A 556 -8.51 -29.44 -18.95
CA LEU A 556 -8.22 -30.85 -18.97
C LEU A 556 -9.37 -31.47 -18.18
N PRO A 557 -10.12 -32.42 -18.76
CA PRO A 557 -11.07 -33.19 -17.97
C PRO A 557 -10.26 -33.82 -16.85
N LEU A 558 -10.53 -33.41 -15.61
CA LEU A 558 -9.92 -34.01 -14.45
C LEU A 558 -10.90 -35.09 -14.00
N HIS A 559 -10.81 -36.27 -14.61
CA HIS A 559 -11.60 -37.39 -14.14
C HIS A 559 -11.06 -37.81 -12.77
N VAL A 560 -11.72 -37.33 -11.71
CA VAL A 560 -11.50 -37.84 -10.36
C VAL A 560 -12.23 -39.18 -10.30
N ASP A 561 -11.56 -40.22 -10.79
CA ASP A 561 -12.00 -41.59 -10.57
C ASP A 561 -11.86 -41.88 -9.07
N THR A 562 -12.96 -41.77 -8.34
CA THR A 562 -12.98 -42.03 -6.90
C THR A 562 -12.69 -43.49 -6.55
N ASP A 563 -12.75 -44.38 -7.54
CA ASP A 563 -12.45 -45.80 -7.39
C ASP A 563 -10.94 -46.10 -7.62
N ASP A 564 -10.20 -45.23 -8.33
CA ASP A 564 -8.74 -45.32 -8.52
C ASP A 564 -7.94 -44.21 -7.81
N ALA A 565 -7.23 -44.62 -6.75
CA ALA A 565 -6.41 -43.75 -5.91
C ALA A 565 -5.27 -43.07 -6.67
N GLU A 566 -4.58 -43.79 -7.54
CA GLU A 566 -3.36 -43.29 -8.21
C GLU A 566 -3.73 -42.37 -9.38
N SER A 567 -4.85 -42.63 -10.05
CA SER A 567 -5.40 -41.71 -11.04
C SER A 567 -5.82 -40.37 -10.43
N THR A 568 -6.46 -40.38 -9.25
CA THR A 568 -6.80 -39.16 -8.50
C THR A 568 -5.56 -38.38 -8.05
N VAL A 569 -4.52 -39.06 -7.56
CA VAL A 569 -3.25 -38.44 -7.16
C VAL A 569 -2.59 -37.76 -8.37
N LYS A 570 -2.49 -38.46 -9.50
CA LYS A 570 -1.87 -37.91 -10.73
C LYS A 570 -2.64 -36.70 -11.26
N ALA A 571 -3.96 -36.80 -11.27
CA ALA A 571 -4.86 -35.71 -11.63
C ALA A 571 -4.62 -34.44 -10.79
N LEU A 572 -4.53 -34.60 -9.47
CA LEU A 572 -4.22 -33.47 -8.58
C LEU A 572 -2.79 -32.97 -8.76
N GLN A 573 -1.79 -33.83 -8.99
CA GLN A 573 -0.42 -33.38 -9.29
C GLN A 573 -0.37 -32.51 -10.55
N ASP A 574 -1.08 -32.91 -11.61
CA ASP A 574 -1.17 -32.15 -12.86
C ASP A 574 -1.89 -30.81 -12.65
N LEU A 575 -2.96 -30.79 -11.83
CA LEU A 575 -3.67 -29.57 -11.45
C LEU A 575 -2.76 -28.60 -10.69
N PHE A 576 -2.04 -29.09 -9.67
CA PHE A 576 -1.10 -28.29 -8.90
C PHE A 576 0.07 -27.80 -9.76
N ALA A 577 0.65 -28.65 -10.60
CA ALA A 577 1.72 -28.26 -11.52
C ALA A 577 1.27 -27.14 -12.47
N LYS A 578 0.04 -27.22 -12.99
CA LYS A 578 -0.48 -26.23 -13.92
C LYS A 578 -0.84 -24.89 -13.26
N LEU A 579 -1.42 -24.91 -12.06
CA LEU A 579 -1.88 -23.69 -11.38
C LEU A 579 -0.78 -23.00 -10.55
N THR A 580 0.21 -23.76 -10.08
CA THR A 580 1.28 -23.23 -9.22
C THR A 580 2.64 -23.19 -9.90
N ASN A 581 2.76 -23.78 -11.10
CA ASN A 581 4.03 -24.00 -11.81
C ASN A 581 5.06 -24.81 -11.01
N LYS A 582 4.59 -25.66 -10.07
CA LYS A 582 5.42 -26.53 -9.23
C LYS A 582 5.07 -28.00 -9.43
N HIS A 583 6.05 -28.78 -9.84
CA HIS A 583 5.93 -30.23 -9.88
C HIS A 583 6.12 -30.79 -8.48
N LEU A 584 5.01 -31.08 -7.82
CA LEU A 584 5.00 -31.66 -6.48
C LEU A 584 5.12 -33.17 -6.56
N SER A 585 5.94 -33.77 -5.70
CA SER A 585 5.81 -35.21 -5.45
C SER A 585 4.51 -35.51 -4.66
N PRO A 586 3.95 -36.74 -4.73
CA PRO A 586 2.64 -37.03 -4.13
C PRO A 586 2.54 -36.70 -2.64
N ASP A 587 3.65 -36.80 -1.92
CA ASP A 587 3.74 -36.64 -0.46
C ASP A 587 4.37 -35.30 -0.04
N GLU A 588 4.70 -34.44 -1.00
CA GLU A 588 5.27 -33.11 -0.75
C GLU A 588 4.24 -32.14 -0.19
N ASP A 589 4.62 -31.42 0.86
CA ASP A 589 3.78 -30.42 1.51
C ASP A 589 3.69 -29.15 0.64
N PHE A 590 2.47 -28.72 0.32
CA PHE A 590 2.20 -27.60 -0.59
C PHE A 590 2.93 -26.33 -0.15
N PHE A 591 2.83 -26.00 1.14
CA PHE A 591 3.34 -24.75 1.70
C PHE A 591 4.86 -24.76 1.81
N SER A 592 5.43 -25.92 2.16
CA SER A 592 6.88 -26.14 2.19
C SER A 592 7.48 -26.06 0.78
N ALA A 593 6.74 -26.52 -0.23
CA ALA A 593 7.08 -26.33 -1.63
C ALA A 593 6.90 -24.88 -2.09
N GLY A 594 6.48 -23.95 -1.23
CA GLY A 594 6.29 -22.53 -1.51
C GLY A 594 5.02 -22.21 -2.28
N ILE A 595 3.96 -23.00 -2.06
CA ILE A 595 2.60 -22.70 -2.51
C ILE A 595 1.92 -21.83 -1.45
N ASP A 596 1.39 -20.67 -1.85
CA ASP A 596 0.75 -19.72 -0.94
C ASP A 596 -0.80 -19.86 -0.91
N SER A 597 -1.43 -19.09 -0.01
CA SER A 597 -2.88 -19.10 0.20
C SER A 597 -3.69 -18.75 -1.05
N LEU A 598 -3.13 -17.91 -1.92
CA LEU A 598 -3.77 -17.50 -3.15
C LEU A 598 -3.72 -18.61 -4.20
N GLN A 599 -2.59 -19.29 -4.31
CA GLN A 599 -2.44 -20.46 -5.14
C GLN A 599 -3.36 -21.61 -4.69
N VAL A 600 -3.51 -21.82 -3.38
CA VAL A 600 -4.48 -22.78 -2.81
C VAL A 600 -5.93 -22.40 -3.15
N LEU A 601 -6.29 -21.12 -3.09
CA LEU A 601 -7.62 -20.63 -3.47
C LEU A 601 -7.93 -20.93 -4.95
N ASN A 602 -6.97 -20.71 -5.84
CA ASN A 602 -7.13 -20.99 -7.27
C ASN A 602 -7.31 -22.50 -7.53
N VAL A 603 -6.58 -23.35 -6.80
CA VAL A 603 -6.75 -24.82 -6.83
C VAL A 603 -8.15 -25.22 -6.37
N VAL A 604 -8.64 -24.68 -5.24
CA VAL A 604 -10.00 -24.93 -4.72
C VAL A 604 -11.07 -24.49 -5.71
N ARG A 605 -10.93 -23.29 -6.29
CA ARG A 605 -11.90 -22.76 -7.27
C ARG A 605 -11.99 -23.65 -8.51
N GLN A 606 -10.85 -24.13 -9.01
CA GLN A 606 -10.80 -25.02 -10.17
C GLN A 606 -11.40 -26.39 -9.85
N LEU A 607 -11.07 -26.98 -8.70
CA LEU A 607 -11.69 -28.23 -8.22
C LEU A 607 -13.21 -28.10 -8.09
N LYS A 608 -13.72 -27.03 -7.46
CA LYS A 608 -15.16 -26.76 -7.35
C LYS A 608 -15.84 -26.67 -8.71
N SER A 609 -15.24 -25.91 -9.63
CA SER A 609 -15.80 -25.71 -10.97
C SER A 609 -15.86 -27.03 -11.75
N GLN A 610 -14.87 -27.91 -11.59
CA GLN A 610 -14.83 -29.20 -12.30
C GLN A 610 -15.81 -30.21 -11.70
N LEU A 611 -15.86 -30.34 -10.37
CA LEU A 611 -16.82 -31.22 -9.69
C LEU A 611 -18.28 -30.82 -9.98
N ALA A 612 -18.56 -29.52 -10.12
CA ALA A 612 -19.87 -29.02 -10.53
C ALA A 612 -20.22 -29.33 -12.00
N ALA A 613 -19.22 -29.40 -12.89
CA ALA A 613 -19.41 -29.67 -14.31
C ALA A 613 -19.62 -31.16 -14.62
N GLU A 614 -19.02 -32.06 -13.83
CA GLU A 614 -19.04 -33.52 -14.07
C GLU A 614 -20.22 -34.25 -13.40
N GLN A 615 -21.13 -33.57 -12.70
CA GLN A 615 -22.16 -34.21 -11.85
C GLN A 615 -21.55 -35.28 -10.90
N ALA A 616 -20.34 -35.02 -10.42
CA ALA A 616 -19.60 -35.95 -9.59
C ALA A 616 -20.34 -36.21 -8.26
N ALA A 617 -20.12 -37.39 -7.66
CA ALA A 617 -20.71 -37.79 -6.37
C ALA A 617 -20.28 -36.90 -5.17
N ILE A 618 -19.38 -35.94 -5.39
CA ILE A 618 -18.87 -35.00 -4.38
C ILE A 618 -19.55 -33.65 -4.57
N SER A 619 -20.31 -33.19 -3.57
CA SER A 619 -20.88 -31.83 -3.57
C SER A 619 -19.76 -30.76 -3.62
N PRO A 620 -19.81 -29.79 -4.55
CA PRO A 620 -18.82 -28.71 -4.64
C PRO A 620 -18.65 -27.88 -3.36
N ASN A 621 -19.66 -27.88 -2.47
CA ASN A 621 -19.62 -27.18 -1.19
C ASN A 621 -18.67 -27.84 -0.18
N LEU A 622 -18.31 -29.11 -0.37
CA LEU A 622 -17.43 -29.88 0.53
C LEU A 622 -15.94 -29.61 0.28
N VAL A 623 -15.60 -29.03 -0.88
CA VAL A 623 -14.21 -28.64 -1.20
C VAL A 623 -13.96 -27.21 -0.71
N SER A 624 -13.42 -27.03 0.48
CA SER A 624 -13.11 -25.72 1.05
C SER A 624 -11.60 -25.44 1.07
N LEU A 625 -11.21 -24.18 1.34
CA LEU A 625 -9.82 -23.88 1.71
C LEU A 625 -9.40 -24.77 2.88
N SER A 626 -10.23 -24.84 3.93
CA SER A 626 -9.98 -25.69 5.09
C SER A 626 -9.69 -27.15 4.71
N LEU A 627 -10.31 -27.70 3.67
CA LEU A 627 -10.03 -29.06 3.20
C LEU A 627 -8.60 -29.21 2.65
N VAL A 628 -8.14 -28.25 1.84
CA VAL A 628 -6.78 -28.28 1.26
C VAL A 628 -5.72 -27.99 2.32
N TYR A 629 -6.00 -27.07 3.24
CA TYR A 629 -5.14 -26.80 4.39
C TYR A 629 -5.04 -28.00 5.34
N ALA A 630 -6.15 -28.69 5.62
CA ALA A 630 -6.13 -29.91 6.44
C ALA A 630 -5.39 -31.08 5.75
N ASN A 631 -5.26 -31.04 4.42
CA ASN A 631 -4.66 -32.11 3.62
C ASN A 631 -3.54 -31.58 2.72
N PRO A 632 -2.39 -31.17 3.30
CA PRO A 632 -1.42 -30.30 2.63
C PRO A 632 -0.49 -31.04 1.66
N SER A 633 -0.83 -32.24 1.20
CA SER A 633 -0.09 -32.95 0.12
C SER A 633 -1.06 -33.56 -0.87
N VAL A 634 -0.60 -33.84 -2.09
CA VAL A 634 -1.47 -34.32 -3.16
C VAL A 634 -2.14 -35.65 -2.76
N ARG A 635 -1.38 -36.55 -2.13
CA ARG A 635 -1.88 -37.84 -1.65
C ARG A 635 -2.92 -37.69 -0.54
N LYS A 636 -2.71 -36.77 0.41
CA LYS A 636 -3.67 -36.52 1.50
C LYS A 636 -4.96 -35.91 0.95
N LEU A 637 -4.86 -34.95 0.04
CA LEU A 637 -6.01 -34.31 -0.58
C LEU A 637 -6.81 -35.32 -1.43
N ALA A 638 -6.13 -36.19 -2.19
CA ALA A 638 -6.77 -37.29 -2.92
C ALA A 638 -7.57 -38.20 -1.98
N SER A 639 -6.96 -38.65 -0.89
CA SER A 639 -7.62 -39.50 0.12
C SER A 639 -8.82 -38.82 0.76
N ALA A 640 -8.72 -37.53 1.09
CA ALA A 640 -9.81 -36.76 1.69
C ALA A 640 -10.99 -36.60 0.73
N LEU A 641 -10.74 -36.28 -0.55
CA LEU A 641 -11.77 -36.18 -1.57
C LEU A 641 -12.50 -37.52 -1.77
N ARG A 642 -11.77 -38.65 -1.73
CA ARG A 642 -12.35 -40.00 -1.82
C ARG A 642 -13.17 -40.38 -0.58
N ALA A 643 -12.71 -40.03 0.61
CA ALA A 643 -13.46 -40.27 1.85
C ALA A 643 -14.79 -39.49 1.88
N VAL A 644 -14.78 -38.26 1.37
CA VAL A 644 -15.97 -37.41 1.23
C VAL A 644 -16.93 -37.97 0.17
N ALA A 645 -16.41 -38.52 -0.93
CA ALA A 645 -17.21 -39.19 -1.96
C ALA A 645 -17.91 -40.45 -1.43
N ALA A 646 -17.19 -41.29 -0.68
CA ALA A 646 -17.73 -42.53 -0.12
C ALA A 646 -18.83 -42.28 0.93
N ALA A 647 -18.72 -41.19 1.70
CA ALA A 647 -19.73 -40.79 2.69
C ALA A 647 -21.03 -40.24 2.06
N SER A 648 -20.97 -39.77 0.81
CA SER A 648 -22.11 -39.19 0.08
C SER A 648 -22.96 -40.24 -0.65
N SER A 649 -22.47 -41.47 -0.76
CA SER A 649 -23.08 -42.57 -1.55
C SER A 649 -23.83 -43.62 -0.70
N GLY A 650 -23.82 -43.50 0.63
CA GLY A 650 -24.51 -44.43 1.55
C GLY A 650 -25.73 -43.76 2.19
N GLY A 651 -26.94 -44.26 1.84
CA GLY A 651 -28.20 -43.83 2.46
C GLY A 651 -28.37 -44.35 3.89
N ASP A 652 -29.11 -43.57 4.70
CA ASP A 652 -29.70 -43.86 6.00
C ASP A 652 -29.20 -45.13 6.72
N GLY A 653 -28.15 -44.96 7.51
CA GLY A 653 -27.70 -45.90 8.53
C GLY A 653 -26.94 -45.14 9.60
N ASP A 654 -27.26 -45.40 10.87
CA ASP A 654 -26.70 -44.78 12.07
C ASP A 654 -25.25 -44.31 11.89
N GLY A 655 -25.02 -43.01 12.07
CA GLY A 655 -23.71 -42.38 11.97
C GLY A 655 -22.73 -42.94 13.00
N ASP A 656 -22.09 -44.06 12.66
CA ASP A 656 -20.98 -44.60 13.42
C ASP A 656 -19.84 -43.57 13.45
N GLY A 657 -19.35 -43.24 14.65
CA GLY A 657 -18.33 -42.23 14.92
C GLY A 657 -16.96 -42.49 14.27
N SER A 658 -16.86 -43.42 13.33
CA SER A 658 -15.65 -43.89 12.68
C SER A 658 -14.96 -42.83 11.79
N ALA A 659 -15.69 -41.91 11.16
CA ALA A 659 -15.10 -40.84 10.34
C ALA A 659 -14.42 -39.75 11.19
N GLY A 660 -15.02 -39.39 12.34
CA GLY A 660 -14.43 -38.47 13.32
C GLY A 660 -13.25 -39.08 14.07
N LEU A 661 -13.33 -40.39 14.38
CA LEU A 661 -12.25 -41.16 15.00
C LEU A 661 -11.01 -41.27 14.08
N ARG A 662 -11.20 -41.56 12.78
CA ARG A 662 -10.08 -41.63 11.80
C ARG A 662 -9.33 -40.30 11.64
N ASN A 663 -10.04 -39.17 11.60
CA ASN A 663 -9.42 -37.85 11.55
C ASN A 663 -8.65 -37.52 12.86
N ALA A 664 -9.15 -37.93 14.02
CA ALA A 664 -8.44 -37.76 15.29
C ALA A 664 -7.13 -38.58 15.37
N GLU A 665 -7.14 -39.83 14.88
CA GLU A 665 -5.95 -40.70 14.85
C GLU A 665 -4.85 -40.15 13.92
N GLU A 666 -5.22 -39.63 12.75
CA GLU A 666 -4.28 -39.03 11.80
C GLU A 666 -3.65 -37.74 12.36
N ARG A 667 -4.43 -36.88 13.02
CA ARG A 667 -3.91 -35.69 13.71
C ARG A 667 -2.95 -36.06 14.83
N ALA A 668 -3.31 -37.05 15.65
CA ALA A 668 -2.45 -37.58 16.70
C ALA A 668 -1.11 -38.10 16.14
N LYS A 669 -1.16 -38.84 15.03
CA LYS A 669 0.04 -39.33 14.34
C LYS A 669 0.92 -38.19 13.83
N ALA A 670 0.33 -37.18 13.18
CA ALA A 670 1.06 -36.02 12.66
C ALA A 670 1.76 -35.20 13.76
N MET A 671 1.08 -34.96 14.90
CA MET A 671 1.69 -34.32 16.07
C MET A 671 2.86 -35.15 16.61
N LYS A 672 2.70 -36.46 16.71
CA LYS A 672 3.75 -37.37 17.18
C LYS A 672 4.97 -37.36 16.24
N GLU A 673 4.76 -37.39 14.92
CA GLU A 673 5.85 -37.33 13.94
C GLU A 673 6.63 -36.02 14.02
N LEU A 674 5.93 -34.88 14.13
CA LEU A 674 6.57 -33.57 14.25
C LEU A 674 7.35 -33.43 15.56
N TYR A 675 6.77 -33.92 16.67
CA TYR A 675 7.46 -34.01 17.96
C TYR A 675 8.73 -34.86 17.87
N LEU A 676 8.63 -36.09 17.34
CA LEU A 676 9.77 -37.01 17.24
C LEU A 676 10.89 -36.42 16.36
N ARG A 677 10.53 -35.74 15.27
CA ARG A 677 11.49 -35.09 14.36
C ARG A 677 12.43 -34.13 15.10
N TYR A 678 11.94 -33.38 16.08
CA TYR A 678 12.75 -32.40 16.81
C TYR A 678 13.21 -32.88 18.19
N ALA A 679 12.66 -33.97 18.71
CA ALA A 679 13.06 -34.57 19.98
C ALA A 679 14.21 -35.60 19.85
N HIS A 680 14.38 -36.24 18.68
CA HIS A 680 15.25 -37.43 18.52
C HIS A 680 16.74 -37.21 18.87
N ASP A 681 17.26 -36.01 18.68
CA ASP A 681 18.67 -35.65 18.87
C ASP A 681 18.84 -34.55 19.92
N LEU A 682 17.92 -34.45 20.88
CA LEU A 682 18.04 -33.51 21.99
C LEU A 682 19.37 -33.73 22.72
N PRO A 683 20.10 -32.66 23.10
CA PRO A 683 21.37 -32.82 23.77
C PRO A 683 21.16 -33.50 25.13
N HIS A 684 21.89 -34.58 25.39
CA HIS A 684 21.79 -35.30 26.66
C HIS A 684 22.56 -34.57 27.76
N HIS A 685 21.93 -34.43 28.92
CA HIS A 685 22.58 -33.89 30.10
C HIS A 685 23.83 -34.71 30.45
N ARG A 686 25.02 -34.15 30.20
CA ARG A 686 26.27 -34.72 30.70
C ARG A 686 26.44 -34.29 32.15
N GLN A 687 26.51 -35.24 33.08
CA GLN A 687 26.99 -34.99 34.43
C GLN A 687 28.45 -34.51 34.35
N GLN A 688 28.67 -33.21 34.14
CA GLN A 688 29.99 -32.62 34.26
C GLN A 688 30.33 -32.51 35.75
N PRO A 689 31.54 -32.90 36.17
CA PRO A 689 31.98 -32.67 37.55
C PRO A 689 31.87 -31.17 37.81
N ARG A 690 31.14 -30.79 38.88
CA ARG A 690 31.02 -29.41 39.35
C ARG A 690 32.42 -28.77 39.39
N ARG A 691 32.79 -28.01 38.35
CA ARG A 691 33.90 -27.06 38.48
C ARG A 691 33.46 -26.16 39.62
N ALA A 692 34.26 -26.13 40.69
CA ALA A 692 33.99 -25.32 41.87
C ALA A 692 33.53 -23.94 41.38
N ALA A 693 32.24 -23.65 41.56
CA ALA A 693 31.66 -22.41 41.10
C ALA A 693 32.50 -21.32 41.75
N SER A 694 33.33 -20.62 40.97
CA SER A 694 33.77 -19.32 41.45
C SER A 694 32.46 -18.56 41.60
N ARG A 695 32.13 -18.22 42.84
CA ARG A 695 31.05 -17.30 43.16
C ARG A 695 31.37 -16.01 42.42
N ARG A 696 31.00 -15.93 41.15
CA ARG A 696 31.03 -14.70 40.39
C ARG A 696 30.06 -13.80 41.12
N ALA A 697 30.58 -12.67 41.59
CA ALA A 697 29.87 -11.77 42.48
C ALA A 697 28.46 -11.45 41.92
N PRO A 698 27.43 -11.32 42.78
CA PRO A 698 26.02 -11.10 42.40
C PRO A 698 25.74 -9.72 41.78
N ALA A 699 26.71 -9.10 41.10
CA ALA A 699 26.71 -7.70 40.70
C ALA A 699 26.43 -7.45 39.19
N ALA A 700 26.37 -8.48 38.34
CA ALA A 700 26.00 -8.32 36.93
C ALA A 700 24.53 -8.74 36.74
N GLY A 701 23.65 -7.80 36.35
CA GLY A 701 22.22 -8.08 36.16
C GLY A 701 21.92 -9.15 35.11
N ILE A 702 20.65 -9.55 35.01
CA ILE A 702 20.20 -10.69 34.19
C ILE A 702 20.11 -10.28 32.72
N ALA A 703 20.74 -11.06 31.83
CA ALA A 703 20.57 -10.91 30.38
C ALA A 703 19.48 -11.86 29.85
N VAL A 704 18.45 -11.31 29.22
CA VAL A 704 17.28 -12.07 28.73
C VAL A 704 17.29 -12.16 27.22
N VAL A 705 17.03 -13.34 26.67
CA VAL A 705 16.77 -13.52 25.23
C VAL A 705 15.27 -13.47 25.01
N LEU A 706 14.78 -12.54 24.20
CA LEU A 706 13.37 -12.36 23.90
C LEU A 706 13.12 -12.56 22.40
N THR A 707 12.28 -13.53 22.04
CA THR A 707 11.78 -13.63 20.66
C THR A 707 10.46 -12.88 20.51
N GLY A 708 10.24 -12.25 19.35
CA GLY A 708 8.93 -11.61 19.07
C GLY A 708 8.70 -10.26 19.78
N SER A 709 9.76 -9.53 20.12
CA SER A 709 9.73 -8.21 20.79
C SER A 709 8.88 -7.13 20.09
N THR A 710 8.67 -7.25 18.77
CA THR A 710 7.88 -6.32 17.96
C THR A 710 6.40 -6.73 17.82
N GLY A 711 5.99 -7.84 18.44
CA GLY A 711 4.61 -8.33 18.47
C GLY A 711 3.71 -7.52 19.42
N SER A 712 2.44 -7.93 19.55
CA SER A 712 1.51 -7.31 20.50
C SER A 712 2.03 -7.44 21.94
N LEU A 713 2.02 -8.66 22.50
CA LEU A 713 2.54 -8.95 23.84
C LEU A 713 4.04 -8.62 23.98
N GLY A 714 4.85 -8.97 22.99
CA GLY A 714 6.32 -8.86 23.07
C GLY A 714 6.85 -7.45 23.35
N SER A 715 6.19 -6.40 22.86
CA SER A 715 6.64 -5.03 23.17
C SER A 715 6.36 -4.61 24.61
N TYR A 716 5.25 -5.09 25.19
CA TYR A 716 4.91 -4.81 26.58
C TYR A 716 5.84 -5.60 27.50
N VAL A 717 6.15 -6.86 27.15
CA VAL A 717 7.16 -7.67 27.86
C VAL A 717 8.53 -7.00 27.80
N LEU A 718 8.97 -6.48 26.64
CA LEU A 718 10.24 -5.74 26.55
C LEU A 718 10.22 -4.51 27.47
N ALA A 719 9.13 -3.74 27.47
CA ALA A 719 8.99 -2.58 28.34
C ALA A 719 9.03 -2.96 29.84
N ALA A 720 8.36 -4.05 30.24
CA ALA A 720 8.35 -4.55 31.61
C ALA A 720 9.76 -5.04 32.03
N LEU A 721 10.46 -5.77 31.16
CA LEU A 721 11.84 -6.19 31.38
C LEU A 721 12.79 -5.00 31.58
N LEU A 722 12.71 -3.99 30.71
CA LEU A 722 13.57 -2.80 30.79
C LEU A 722 13.26 -1.94 32.02
N SER A 723 12.02 -1.95 32.50
CA SER A 723 11.61 -1.26 33.72
C SER A 723 12.15 -1.91 34.99
N SER A 724 12.58 -3.18 34.93
CA SER A 724 13.18 -3.86 36.07
C SER A 724 14.68 -3.56 36.17
N PRO A 725 15.17 -3.10 37.33
CA PRO A 725 16.60 -2.85 37.54
C PRO A 725 17.43 -4.13 37.64
N ARG A 726 16.78 -5.30 37.80
CA ARG A 726 17.46 -6.61 37.85
C ARG A 726 17.88 -7.10 36.47
N ILE A 727 17.25 -6.62 35.40
CA ILE A 727 17.61 -6.96 34.03
C ILE A 727 18.78 -6.09 33.61
N ALA A 728 19.92 -6.66 33.21
CA ALA A 728 21.02 -5.89 32.67
C ALA A 728 20.77 -5.57 31.19
N HIS A 729 20.41 -6.59 30.41
CA HIS A 729 20.37 -6.52 28.95
C HIS A 729 19.26 -7.41 28.36
N VAL A 730 18.75 -7.06 27.19
CA VAL A 730 17.78 -7.87 26.45
C VAL A 730 18.25 -8.09 25.02
N TYR A 731 18.43 -9.36 24.64
CA TYR A 731 18.71 -9.77 23.27
C TYR A 731 17.40 -10.08 22.55
N CYS A 732 17.01 -9.22 21.61
CA CYS A 732 15.80 -9.36 20.82
C CYS A 732 16.08 -10.11 19.52
N LEU A 733 15.52 -11.31 19.37
CA LEU A 733 15.66 -12.13 18.16
C LEU A 733 14.44 -11.89 17.25
N ASN A 734 14.67 -11.28 16.10
CA ASN A 734 13.64 -10.85 15.14
C ASN A 734 13.98 -11.29 13.71
N ARG A 735 12.99 -11.37 12.83
CA ARG A 735 13.19 -11.78 11.43
C ARG A 735 13.75 -10.68 10.52
N GLY A 736 13.56 -9.42 10.91
CA GLY A 736 13.99 -8.25 10.14
C GLY A 736 15.44 -7.87 10.41
N ASP A 737 15.98 -6.99 9.57
CA ASP A 737 17.29 -6.37 9.77
C ASP A 737 17.36 -5.71 11.17
N PRO A 738 18.49 -5.78 11.88
CA PRO A 738 18.65 -5.22 13.23
C PRO A 738 18.33 -3.72 13.34
N ALA A 739 18.80 -2.89 12.41
CA ALA A 739 18.60 -1.43 12.43
C ALA A 739 17.14 -1.08 12.16
N ALA A 740 16.52 -1.76 11.18
CA ALA A 740 15.10 -1.62 10.92
C ALA A 740 14.24 -2.07 12.12
N THR A 741 14.65 -3.13 12.80
CA THR A 741 13.97 -3.65 13.99
C THR A 741 14.07 -2.67 15.15
N ALA A 742 15.24 -2.07 15.40
CA ALA A 742 15.44 -1.05 16.43
C ALA A 742 14.53 0.17 16.19
N ALA A 743 14.50 0.68 14.95
CA ALA A 743 13.62 1.79 14.57
C ALA A 743 12.14 1.44 14.74
N LYS A 744 11.75 0.22 14.36
CA LYS A 744 10.38 -0.29 14.56
C LYS A 744 10.02 -0.40 16.04
N GLN A 745 10.93 -0.90 16.89
CA GLN A 745 10.68 -1.06 18.32
C GLN A 745 10.43 0.30 18.99
N ARG A 746 11.24 1.32 18.67
CA ARG A 746 11.05 2.69 19.19
C ARG A 746 9.68 3.25 18.82
N ARG A 747 9.31 3.19 17.55
CA ARG A 747 7.98 3.63 17.07
C ARG A 747 6.84 2.91 17.78
N LEU A 748 6.98 1.60 18.03
CA LEU A 748 5.97 0.82 18.76
C LEU A 748 5.86 1.27 20.21
N HIS A 749 6.98 1.55 20.88
CA HIS A 749 6.97 2.05 22.25
C HIS A 749 6.31 3.44 22.30
N ASP A 750 6.68 4.36 21.41
CA ASP A 750 6.07 5.69 21.34
C ASP A 750 4.55 5.63 21.10
N ALA A 751 4.11 4.86 20.10
CA ALA A 751 2.70 4.71 19.77
C ALA A 751 1.86 4.03 20.88
N ARG A 752 2.50 3.23 21.74
CA ARG A 752 1.85 2.53 22.86
C ARG A 752 2.07 3.24 24.20
N GLY A 753 2.75 4.39 24.23
CA GLY A 753 3.10 5.09 25.47
C GLY A 753 4.02 4.27 26.40
N LEU A 754 4.82 3.37 25.84
CA LEU A 754 5.79 2.57 26.58
C LEU A 754 7.11 3.34 26.76
N PRO A 755 7.89 3.07 27.82
CA PRO A 755 9.15 3.77 28.05
C PRO A 755 10.14 3.43 26.95
N THR A 756 10.83 4.43 26.43
CA THR A 756 11.90 4.27 25.42
C THR A 756 13.30 4.25 26.04
N ALA A 757 13.42 4.57 27.34
CA ALA A 757 14.67 4.47 28.08
C ALA A 757 15.15 3.00 28.11
N GLY A 758 16.44 2.78 27.85
CA GLY A 758 17.02 1.43 27.78
C GLY A 758 17.06 0.82 26.38
N LEU A 759 16.32 1.35 25.40
CA LEU A 759 16.24 0.73 24.06
C LEU A 759 17.54 0.82 23.25
N ASP A 760 18.36 1.84 23.48
CA ASP A 760 19.62 2.04 22.73
C ASP A 760 20.83 1.42 23.44
N ASP A 761 20.76 1.27 24.76
CA ASP A 761 21.88 0.93 25.63
C ASP A 761 21.75 -0.45 26.29
N ARG A 762 20.54 -0.98 26.45
CA ARG A 762 20.25 -2.27 27.12
C ARG A 762 19.57 -3.28 26.21
N VAL A 763 19.49 -3.02 24.90
CA VAL A 763 18.86 -3.94 23.94
C VAL A 763 19.76 -4.17 22.73
N THR A 764 19.98 -5.45 22.37
CA THR A 764 20.62 -5.83 21.11
C THR A 764 19.60 -6.53 20.22
N TYR A 765 19.44 -6.06 18.98
CA TYR A 765 18.58 -6.71 17.99
C TYR A 765 19.39 -7.63 17.10
N LEU A 766 18.94 -8.88 16.95
CA LEU A 766 19.59 -9.90 16.13
C LEU A 766 18.60 -10.43 15.08
N GLN A 767 19.04 -10.46 13.82
CA GLN A 767 18.26 -11.06 12.74
C GLN A 767 18.32 -12.59 12.85
N THR A 768 17.17 -13.24 12.69
CA THR A 768 17.01 -14.69 12.88
C THR A 768 16.07 -15.31 11.85
N ASP A 769 16.35 -16.57 11.52
CA ASP A 769 15.45 -17.49 10.84
C ASP A 769 15.10 -18.65 11.80
N PRO A 770 13.88 -18.68 12.35
CA PRO A 770 13.44 -19.76 13.26
C PRO A 770 13.55 -21.16 12.65
N GLY A 771 13.42 -21.25 11.32
CA GLY A 771 13.48 -22.49 10.56
C GLY A 771 14.90 -22.98 10.28
N ALA A 772 15.95 -22.22 10.58
CA ALA A 772 17.35 -22.60 10.39
C ALA A 772 17.99 -23.15 11.68
N PRO A 773 19.05 -24.00 11.60
CA PRO A 773 19.85 -24.35 12.77
C PRO A 773 20.39 -23.10 13.47
N ARG A 774 20.45 -23.08 14.82
CA ARG A 774 20.93 -21.93 15.61
C ARG A 774 20.23 -20.61 15.25
N HIS A 775 18.95 -20.68 14.86
CA HIS A 775 18.17 -19.53 14.39
C HIS A 775 18.77 -18.77 13.20
N GLY A 776 19.66 -19.39 12.41
CA GLY A 776 20.36 -18.70 11.32
C GLY A 776 21.35 -17.63 11.78
N LEU A 777 21.71 -17.61 13.08
CA LEU A 777 22.65 -16.65 13.64
C LEU A 777 24.08 -16.91 13.16
N SER A 778 24.85 -15.84 13.05
CA SER A 778 26.29 -15.93 12.81
C SER A 778 26.99 -16.63 13.99
N ALA A 779 28.16 -17.23 13.74
CA ALA A 779 28.94 -17.87 14.79
C ALA A 779 29.29 -16.91 15.94
N ALA A 780 29.54 -15.63 15.63
CA ALA A 780 29.82 -14.60 16.61
C ALA A 780 28.59 -14.27 17.48
N ALA A 781 27.43 -14.03 16.86
CA ALA A 781 26.20 -13.74 17.60
C ALA A 781 25.75 -14.94 18.46
N TRP A 782 25.91 -16.17 17.95
CA TRP A 782 25.65 -17.37 18.72
C TRP A 782 26.57 -17.49 19.93
N ALA A 783 27.87 -17.29 19.76
CA ALA A 783 28.83 -17.33 20.86
C ALA A 783 28.54 -16.26 21.92
N GLU A 784 28.14 -15.06 21.49
CA GLU A 784 27.73 -13.98 22.39
C GLU A 784 26.50 -14.37 23.23
N LEU A 785 25.45 -14.93 22.61
CA LEU A 785 24.27 -15.38 23.36
C LEU A 785 24.61 -16.53 24.31
N VAL A 786 25.44 -17.49 23.89
CA VAL A 786 25.88 -18.61 24.75
C VAL A 786 26.65 -18.10 25.97
N ALA A 787 27.49 -17.07 25.82
CA ALA A 787 28.26 -16.52 26.93
C ALA A 787 27.42 -15.71 27.93
N ASN A 788 26.33 -15.07 27.46
CA ASN A 788 25.61 -14.05 28.23
C ASN A 788 24.18 -14.44 28.64
N ALA A 789 23.45 -15.21 27.84
CA ALA A 789 22.04 -15.49 28.08
C ALA A 789 21.82 -16.18 29.43
N ARG A 790 20.95 -15.60 30.28
CA ARG A 790 20.58 -16.13 31.60
C ARG A 790 19.13 -16.60 31.68
N TYR A 791 18.30 -16.15 30.76
CA TYR A 791 16.89 -16.52 30.68
C TYR A 791 16.41 -16.38 29.23
N VAL A 792 15.57 -17.29 28.77
CA VAL A 792 14.95 -17.23 27.44
C VAL A 792 13.44 -17.06 27.58
N VAL A 793 12.88 -16.06 26.90
CA VAL A 793 11.44 -15.82 26.76
C VAL A 793 11.08 -15.98 25.28
N HIS A 794 10.36 -17.06 24.96
CA HIS A 794 9.99 -17.40 23.60
C HIS A 794 8.52 -17.06 23.31
N ASN A 795 8.28 -15.88 22.72
CA ASN A 795 6.94 -15.41 22.34
C ASN A 795 6.65 -15.52 20.84
N ALA A 796 7.68 -15.54 19.99
CA ALA A 796 7.51 -15.51 18.54
C ALA A 796 6.75 -16.75 18.03
N TRP A 797 5.55 -16.53 17.49
CA TRP A 797 4.75 -17.54 16.80
C TRP A 797 3.79 -16.89 15.80
N ALA A 798 3.54 -17.53 14.66
CA ALA A 798 2.47 -17.11 13.74
C ALA A 798 1.10 -17.47 14.35
N VAL A 799 0.22 -16.50 14.58
CA VAL A 799 -1.14 -16.76 15.07
C VAL A 799 -2.05 -16.87 13.84
N ASP A 800 -2.19 -18.08 13.31
CA ASP A 800 -3.05 -18.38 12.17
C ASP A 800 -3.76 -19.72 12.40
N PHE A 801 -5.07 -19.66 12.64
CA PHE A 801 -5.91 -20.81 12.93
C PHE A 801 -6.27 -21.64 11.69
N ASN A 802 -5.90 -21.17 10.49
CA ASN A 802 -6.17 -21.85 9.23
C ASN A 802 -4.95 -22.65 8.74
N MET A 803 -3.76 -22.43 9.30
CA MET A 803 -2.55 -23.14 8.91
C MET A 803 -2.58 -24.60 9.39
N ALA A 804 -2.20 -25.53 8.51
CA ALA A 804 -2.00 -26.92 8.87
C ALA A 804 -0.88 -27.08 9.90
N LEU A 805 -0.94 -28.13 10.73
CA LEU A 805 0.12 -28.46 11.68
C LEU A 805 1.51 -28.53 11.03
N GLY A 806 1.61 -29.11 9.82
CA GLY A 806 2.88 -29.24 9.09
C GLY A 806 3.56 -27.89 8.81
N SER A 807 2.78 -26.86 8.50
CA SER A 807 3.26 -25.51 8.22
C SER A 807 3.86 -24.82 9.45
N PHE A 808 3.60 -25.33 10.65
CA PHE A 808 4.22 -24.87 11.90
C PHE A 808 5.57 -25.53 12.21
N ALA A 809 6.08 -26.44 11.36
CA ALA A 809 7.37 -27.09 11.58
C ALA A 809 8.54 -26.10 11.86
N PRO A 810 8.67 -24.96 11.15
CA PRO A 810 9.70 -23.96 11.48
C PRO A 810 9.54 -23.34 12.88
N HIS A 811 8.32 -23.24 13.41
CA HIS A 811 8.04 -22.70 14.74
C HIS A 811 8.38 -23.72 15.83
N VAL A 812 8.03 -24.99 15.62
CA VAL A 812 8.45 -26.09 16.50
C VAL A 812 9.98 -26.23 16.49
N ARG A 813 10.63 -26.05 15.33
CA ARG A 813 12.09 -25.95 15.27
C ARG A 813 12.62 -24.74 16.05
N GLY A 814 11.91 -23.62 16.03
CA GLY A 814 12.19 -22.46 16.87
C GLY A 814 12.27 -22.82 18.36
N VAL A 815 11.33 -23.63 18.86
CA VAL A 815 11.38 -24.17 20.24
C VAL A 815 12.63 -25.01 20.46
N ARG A 816 12.95 -25.91 19.53
CA ARG A 816 14.16 -26.73 19.59
C ARG A 816 15.44 -25.89 19.67
N ASN A 817 15.56 -24.88 18.82
CA ASN A 817 16.72 -24.01 18.80
C ASN A 817 16.88 -23.21 20.11
N MET A 818 15.77 -22.86 20.79
CA MET A 818 15.81 -22.23 22.12
C MET A 818 16.32 -23.20 23.20
N VAL A 819 15.95 -24.49 23.12
CA VAL A 819 16.52 -25.54 23.97
C VAL A 819 18.02 -25.67 23.73
N ASP A 820 18.47 -25.70 22.48
CA ASP A 820 19.89 -25.81 22.15
C ASP A 820 20.70 -24.62 22.68
N LEU A 821 20.13 -23.40 22.58
CA LEU A 821 20.76 -22.18 23.12
C LEU A 821 20.86 -22.25 24.65
N ALA A 822 19.76 -22.59 25.33
CA ALA A 822 19.73 -22.70 26.79
C ALA A 822 20.70 -23.77 27.30
N TYR A 823 20.77 -24.92 26.62
CA TYR A 823 21.70 -26.00 26.95
C TYR A 823 23.16 -25.56 26.76
N ALA A 824 23.49 -24.94 25.62
CA ALA A 824 24.85 -24.46 25.34
C ALA A 824 25.29 -23.36 26.31
N ALA A 825 24.40 -22.40 26.59
CA ALA A 825 24.65 -21.34 27.57
C ALA A 825 24.86 -21.91 28.98
N ALA A 826 24.07 -22.92 29.36
CA ALA A 826 24.24 -23.57 30.65
C ALA A 826 25.58 -24.31 30.78
N ALA A 827 26.02 -24.98 29.72
CA ALA A 827 27.30 -25.66 29.68
C ALA A 827 28.49 -24.69 29.75
N GLU A 828 28.42 -23.54 29.05
CA GLU A 828 29.46 -22.52 29.05
C GLU A 828 29.57 -21.80 30.41
N GLN A 829 28.41 -21.48 31.00
CA GLN A 829 28.35 -20.62 32.18
C GLN A 829 28.34 -21.40 33.50
N GLY A 830 28.17 -22.72 33.46
CA GLY A 830 28.06 -23.57 34.65
C GLY A 830 26.81 -23.30 35.50
N ALA A 831 25.77 -22.71 34.91
CA ALA A 831 24.53 -22.35 35.59
C ALA A 831 23.33 -22.72 34.70
N ARG A 832 22.18 -23.06 35.30
CA ARG A 832 20.98 -23.42 34.52
C ARG A 832 20.41 -22.17 33.83
N VAL A 833 19.97 -22.32 32.57
CA VAL A 833 19.33 -21.25 31.79
C VAL A 833 17.89 -21.69 31.46
N PRO A 834 16.86 -21.14 32.14
CA PRO A 834 15.47 -21.51 31.91
C PRO A 834 14.91 -20.96 30.58
N VAL A 835 13.93 -21.70 30.04
CA VAL A 835 13.12 -21.29 28.88
C VAL A 835 11.66 -21.11 29.32
N LEU A 836 11.14 -19.89 29.21
CA LEU A 836 9.71 -19.59 29.31
C LEU A 836 9.12 -19.56 27.91
N PHE A 837 8.11 -20.39 27.69
CA PHE A 837 7.42 -20.51 26.41
C PHE A 837 5.97 -20.02 26.53
N THR A 838 5.62 -19.04 25.71
CA THR A 838 4.25 -18.56 25.61
C THR A 838 3.44 -19.52 24.71
N SER A 839 2.65 -20.37 25.35
CA SER A 839 1.67 -21.28 24.73
C SER A 839 0.27 -20.66 24.70
N THR A 840 -0.75 -21.42 24.30
CA THR A 840 -2.15 -21.00 24.15
C THR A 840 -3.09 -21.91 24.92
N ILE A 841 -4.24 -21.41 25.38
CA ILE A 841 -5.32 -22.24 25.92
C ILE A 841 -5.90 -23.21 24.88
N ASP A 842 -5.68 -22.98 23.58
CA ASP A 842 -6.13 -23.90 22.52
C ASP A 842 -5.47 -25.27 22.58
N THR A 843 -4.34 -25.41 23.31
CA THR A 843 -3.75 -26.72 23.60
C THR A 843 -4.63 -27.56 24.54
N THR A 844 -5.66 -26.93 25.13
CA THR A 844 -6.56 -27.51 26.15
C THR A 844 -8.05 -27.46 25.77
N ARG A 845 -8.39 -26.96 24.57
CA ARG A 845 -9.77 -26.63 24.16
C ARG A 845 -10.76 -27.78 24.29
N ASN A 846 -10.34 -29.02 23.98
CA ASN A 846 -11.18 -30.22 24.00
C ASN A 846 -11.03 -31.03 25.30
N TRP A 847 -10.54 -30.43 26.38
CA TRP A 847 -10.38 -31.11 27.66
C TRP A 847 -11.73 -31.60 28.20
N LYS A 848 -11.81 -32.90 28.50
CA LYS A 848 -12.99 -33.54 29.08
C LYS A 848 -12.67 -34.00 30.50
N SER A 849 -13.32 -33.39 31.48
CA SER A 849 -13.24 -33.78 32.90
C SER A 849 -14.62 -33.66 33.54
N ALA A 850 -14.84 -34.37 34.65
CA ALA A 850 -16.12 -34.35 35.36
C ALA A 850 -16.46 -32.96 35.95
N ASP A 851 -15.44 -32.16 36.27
CA ASP A 851 -15.56 -30.79 36.79
C ASP A 851 -15.30 -29.70 35.73
N GLY A 852 -14.83 -30.06 34.54
CA GLY A 852 -14.55 -29.14 33.44
C GLY A 852 -13.32 -28.25 33.65
N VAL A 853 -12.48 -28.55 34.65
CA VAL A 853 -11.33 -27.72 35.03
C VAL A 853 -10.03 -28.26 34.42
N VAL A 854 -9.31 -27.40 33.69
CA VAL A 854 -8.01 -27.71 33.09
C VAL A 854 -6.91 -27.50 34.15
N PRO A 855 -6.10 -28.51 34.47
CA PRO A 855 -5.08 -28.41 35.51
C PRO A 855 -3.76 -27.77 35.02
N GLU A 856 -3.04 -27.13 35.92
CA GLU A 856 -1.70 -26.53 35.71
C GLU A 856 -0.60 -27.60 35.68
N ARG A 857 -0.69 -28.50 34.70
CA ARG A 857 0.28 -29.59 34.50
C ARG A 857 0.39 -30.00 33.03
N ALA A 858 1.35 -30.88 32.77
CA ALA A 858 1.46 -31.56 31.49
C ALA A 858 0.18 -32.33 31.16
N ILE A 859 -0.27 -32.16 29.91
CA ILE A 859 -1.35 -32.91 29.32
C ILE A 859 -0.72 -33.77 28.22
N HIS A 860 -0.96 -35.07 28.27
CA HIS A 860 -0.41 -36.05 27.33
C HIS A 860 -1.45 -36.57 26.33
N ASP A 861 -2.72 -36.25 26.57
CA ASP A 861 -3.80 -36.62 25.67
C ASP A 861 -3.76 -35.74 24.41
N VAL A 862 -3.39 -36.36 23.30
CA VAL A 862 -3.28 -35.75 21.97
C VAL A 862 -4.63 -35.35 21.37
N ALA A 863 -5.75 -35.79 21.94
CA ALA A 863 -7.08 -35.39 21.47
C ALA A 863 -7.52 -34.01 22.03
N VAL A 864 -6.83 -33.53 23.07
CA VAL A 864 -7.21 -32.32 23.82
C VAL A 864 -6.97 -30.99 23.07
N PRO A 865 -5.90 -30.81 22.26
CA PRO A 865 -5.73 -29.59 21.49
C PRO A 865 -6.86 -29.35 20.47
N SER A 866 -7.17 -28.08 20.20
CA SER A 866 -8.15 -27.68 19.18
C SER A 866 -7.75 -28.20 17.80
N SER A 867 -8.72 -28.70 17.03
CA SER A 867 -8.52 -29.08 15.63
C SER A 867 -8.34 -27.83 14.76
N GLY A 868 -7.13 -27.60 14.23
CA GLY A 868 -6.82 -26.42 13.43
C GLY A 868 -5.33 -26.08 13.26
N GLY A 869 -4.42 -27.00 13.57
CA GLY A 869 -2.96 -26.81 13.40
C GLY A 869 -2.29 -25.87 14.41
N TYR A 870 -2.88 -24.72 14.75
CA TYR A 870 -2.30 -23.77 15.69
C TYR A 870 -2.17 -24.34 17.11
N GLY A 871 -3.28 -24.75 17.73
CA GLY A 871 -3.28 -25.38 19.06
C GLY A 871 -2.44 -26.67 19.09
N GLU A 872 -2.55 -27.49 18.04
CA GLU A 872 -1.75 -28.72 17.87
C GLU A 872 -0.23 -28.42 17.82
N SER A 873 0.18 -27.37 17.11
CA SER A 873 1.61 -27.00 17.00
C SER A 873 2.19 -26.49 18.32
N LYS A 874 1.41 -25.71 19.07
CA LYS A 874 1.78 -25.22 20.40
C LYS A 874 1.89 -26.38 21.39
N TYR A 875 0.93 -27.31 21.34
CA TYR A 875 0.98 -28.55 22.12
C TYR A 875 2.24 -29.37 21.82
N VAL A 876 2.61 -29.56 20.54
CA VAL A 876 3.87 -30.21 20.17
C VAL A 876 5.09 -29.49 20.77
N GLY A 877 5.07 -28.15 20.82
CA GLY A 877 6.06 -27.34 21.53
C GLY A 877 6.11 -27.62 23.04
N GLU A 878 4.95 -27.70 23.72
CA GLU A 878 4.87 -28.07 25.14
C GLU A 878 5.49 -29.45 25.40
N ARG A 879 5.15 -30.45 24.56
CA ARG A 879 5.71 -31.81 24.63
C ARG A 879 7.22 -31.82 24.47
N LEU A 880 7.74 -31.09 23.48
CA LEU A 880 9.16 -31.01 23.19
C LEU A 880 9.94 -30.40 24.36
N LEU A 881 9.42 -29.33 24.98
CA LEU A 881 10.05 -28.69 26.12
C LEU A 881 10.04 -29.55 27.38
N GLU A 882 8.94 -30.27 27.64
CA GLU A 882 8.90 -31.24 28.75
C GLU A 882 9.99 -32.31 28.57
N THR A 883 10.13 -32.86 27.36
CA THR A 883 11.20 -33.82 27.06
C THR A 883 12.58 -33.20 27.17
N ALA A 884 12.77 -31.96 26.71
CA ALA A 884 14.04 -31.25 26.86
C ALA A 884 14.44 -31.05 28.33
N ALA A 885 13.48 -30.80 29.23
CA ALA A 885 13.78 -30.70 30.65
C ALA A 885 14.27 -32.03 31.23
N GLN A 886 13.66 -33.15 30.82
CA GLN A 886 14.06 -34.49 31.27
C GLN A 886 15.39 -34.96 30.67
N VAL A 887 15.58 -34.76 29.37
CA VAL A 887 16.73 -35.29 28.61
C VAL A 887 17.95 -34.37 28.67
N SER A 888 17.73 -33.06 28.51
CA SER A 888 18.77 -32.03 28.43
C SER A 888 19.04 -31.32 29.75
N GLY A 889 18.14 -31.45 30.74
CA GLY A 889 18.23 -30.75 32.02
C GLY A 889 17.98 -29.24 31.92
N VAL A 890 17.36 -28.78 30.83
CA VAL A 890 16.99 -27.37 30.62
C VAL A 890 15.70 -27.07 31.40
N PRO A 891 15.70 -26.13 32.36
CA PRO A 891 14.47 -25.78 33.06
C PRO A 891 13.45 -25.12 32.13
N VAL A 892 12.17 -25.47 32.27
CA VAL A 892 11.11 -25.00 31.39
C VAL A 892 9.94 -24.45 32.19
N ALA A 893 9.39 -23.34 31.71
CA ALA A 893 8.07 -22.85 32.09
C ALA A 893 7.19 -22.71 30.82
N VAL A 894 6.00 -23.30 30.83
CA VAL A 894 5.01 -23.21 29.75
C VAL A 894 3.85 -22.37 30.22
N CYS A 895 3.61 -21.24 29.57
CA CYS A 895 2.55 -20.32 29.91
C CYS A 895 1.40 -20.44 28.90
N ARG A 896 0.33 -21.18 29.24
CA ARG A 896 -0.87 -21.28 28.38
C ARG A 896 -1.68 -19.99 28.55
N THR A 897 -1.65 -19.17 27.51
CA THR A 897 -2.22 -17.81 27.56
C THR A 897 -3.63 -17.80 26.98
N GLY A 898 -4.57 -17.21 27.72
CA GLY A 898 -5.95 -17.02 27.26
C GLY A 898 -6.11 -15.78 26.39
N GLN A 899 -7.33 -15.21 26.39
CA GLN A 899 -7.60 -14.00 25.61
C GLN A 899 -6.80 -12.81 26.14
N ILE A 900 -5.89 -12.30 25.30
CA ILE A 900 -5.15 -11.07 25.55
C ILE A 900 -6.04 -9.90 25.15
N ALA A 901 -6.42 -9.05 26.12
CA ALA A 901 -7.22 -7.86 25.90
C ALA A 901 -6.35 -6.61 25.66
N GLY A 902 -6.99 -5.51 25.28
CA GLY A 902 -6.33 -4.21 25.14
C GLY A 902 -5.72 -3.69 26.44
N PRO A 903 -4.77 -2.75 26.37
CA PRO A 903 -4.19 -2.14 27.57
C PRO A 903 -5.25 -1.36 28.36
N VAL A 904 -5.08 -1.30 29.68
CA VAL A 904 -6.01 -0.60 30.60
C VAL A 904 -5.30 0.45 31.46
N VAL A 905 -3.97 0.42 31.54
CA VAL A 905 -3.18 1.37 32.31
C VAL A 905 -3.08 2.71 31.57
N ARG A 906 -3.65 3.76 32.16
CA ARG A 906 -3.47 5.14 31.68
C ARG A 906 -2.08 5.66 32.03
N ARG A 907 -1.33 6.13 31.04
CA ARG A 907 0.04 6.65 31.23
C ARG A 907 0.07 8.12 30.89
N GLY A 908 0.29 8.97 31.90
CA GLY A 908 0.22 10.42 31.74
C GLY A 908 -1.22 10.96 31.57
N GLY A 909 -2.23 10.25 32.07
CA GLY A 909 -3.65 10.62 31.97
C GLY A 909 -4.34 10.20 30.67
N GLU A 910 -3.58 9.82 29.65
CA GLU A 910 -4.08 9.39 28.33
C GLU A 910 -4.11 7.86 28.18
N VAL A 911 -5.03 7.37 27.36
CA VAL A 911 -5.05 5.99 26.87
C VAL A 911 -4.07 5.90 25.69
N LYS A 912 -2.91 5.26 25.89
CA LYS A 912 -1.93 4.98 24.83
C LYS A 912 -1.83 3.48 24.59
N GLY A 913 -1.71 3.09 23.33
CA GLY A 913 -1.95 1.71 22.89
C GLY A 913 -3.44 1.41 22.75
N ARG A 914 -3.78 0.40 21.92
CA ARG A 914 -5.17 -0.01 21.68
C ARG A 914 -5.26 -1.52 21.46
N TRP A 915 -6.40 -2.12 21.81
CA TRP A 915 -6.70 -3.48 21.36
C TRP A 915 -6.83 -3.44 19.83
N ASN A 916 -6.12 -4.34 19.13
CA ASN A 916 -6.14 -4.42 17.69
C ASN A 916 -7.57 -4.55 17.13
N GLU A 917 -8.03 -3.52 16.43
CA GLU A 917 -9.40 -3.39 15.90
C GLU A 917 -9.80 -4.49 14.90
N ARG A 918 -8.83 -5.28 14.43
CA ARG A 918 -9.04 -6.42 13.52
C ARG A 918 -9.25 -7.76 14.25
N GLU A 919 -9.06 -7.82 15.56
CA GLU A 919 -9.35 -9.02 16.35
C GLU A 919 -10.86 -9.21 16.51
N TRP A 920 -11.28 -10.43 16.87
CA TRP A 920 -12.68 -10.83 16.84
C TRP A 920 -13.60 -9.96 17.70
N PHE A 921 -13.17 -9.60 18.92
CA PHE A 921 -14.01 -8.86 19.86
C PHE A 921 -14.19 -7.38 19.45
N PRO A 922 -13.12 -6.61 19.13
CA PRO A 922 -13.27 -5.27 18.55
C PRO A 922 -14.09 -5.26 17.25
N THR A 923 -13.91 -6.30 16.41
CA THR A 923 -14.67 -6.48 15.17
C THR A 923 -16.15 -6.68 15.46
N LEU A 924 -16.51 -7.52 16.44
CA LEU A 924 -17.89 -7.71 16.89
C LEU A 924 -18.51 -6.41 17.37
N VAL A 925 -17.80 -5.61 18.16
CA VAL A 925 -18.31 -4.32 18.68
C VAL A 925 -18.55 -3.31 17.55
N ARG A 926 -17.61 -3.17 16.61
CA ARG A 926 -17.79 -2.26 15.46
C ARG A 926 -18.88 -2.70 14.50
N THR A 927 -18.94 -4.01 14.23
CA THR A 927 -20.00 -4.62 13.42
C THR A 927 -21.35 -4.39 14.08
N SER A 928 -21.45 -4.59 15.39
CA SER A 928 -22.67 -4.32 16.17
C SER A 928 -23.10 -2.86 16.07
N LYS A 929 -22.15 -1.90 16.11
CA LYS A 929 -22.44 -0.48 15.88
C LYS A 929 -23.02 -0.21 14.49
N HIS A 930 -22.49 -0.86 13.45
CA HIS A 930 -23.01 -0.74 12.07
C HIS A 930 -24.37 -1.40 11.90
N LEU A 931 -24.56 -2.62 12.44
CA LEU A 931 -25.82 -3.36 12.40
C LEU A 931 -26.90 -2.75 13.30
N GLY A 932 -26.52 -1.90 14.25
CA GLY A 932 -27.43 -1.25 15.19
C GLY A 932 -27.88 -2.13 16.36
N ALA A 933 -27.24 -3.28 16.59
CA ALA A 933 -27.56 -4.18 17.70
C ALA A 933 -26.33 -4.98 18.17
N LEU A 934 -26.25 -5.23 19.48
CA LEU A 934 -25.25 -6.12 20.12
C LEU A 934 -25.83 -7.53 20.32
N PRO A 935 -25.02 -8.60 20.22
CA PRO A 935 -25.46 -9.93 20.60
C PRO A 935 -25.54 -10.05 22.14
N GLY A 936 -26.61 -10.65 22.67
CA GLY A 936 -26.80 -10.80 24.12
C GLY A 936 -25.89 -11.84 24.78
N ARG A 937 -25.26 -12.72 24.00
CA ARG A 937 -24.36 -13.80 24.41
C ARG A 937 -23.22 -13.91 23.39
N ILE A 938 -22.08 -14.44 23.79
CA ILE A 938 -20.91 -14.70 22.92
C ILE A 938 -20.31 -16.11 23.15
N GLY A 939 -21.15 -17.04 23.59
CA GLY A 939 -20.82 -18.46 23.67
C GLY A 939 -19.80 -18.75 24.77
N SER A 940 -18.77 -19.53 24.45
CA SER A 940 -17.72 -19.89 25.42
C SER A 940 -16.98 -18.67 26.01
N MET A 941 -17.08 -17.51 25.36
CA MET A 941 -16.48 -16.25 25.81
C MET A 941 -17.37 -15.45 26.78
N ASP A 942 -18.55 -15.95 27.16
CA ASP A 942 -19.43 -15.28 28.13
C ASP A 942 -18.75 -15.12 29.50
N GLY A 943 -17.87 -16.06 29.85
CA GLY A 943 -16.94 -15.94 30.96
C GLY A 943 -15.71 -15.13 30.55
N ALA A 944 -15.76 -13.81 30.74
CA ALA A 944 -14.67 -12.92 30.41
C ALA A 944 -13.53 -13.02 31.44
N ASP A 945 -12.64 -13.99 31.24
CA ASP A 945 -11.38 -14.19 31.96
C ASP A 945 -10.18 -13.48 31.27
N TRP A 946 -10.47 -12.44 30.49
CA TRP A 946 -9.50 -11.77 29.64
C TRP A 946 -8.46 -10.99 30.45
N VAL A 947 -7.21 -11.00 29.98
CA VAL A 947 -6.09 -10.32 30.65
C VAL A 947 -5.60 -9.16 29.79
N PRO A 948 -5.61 -7.91 30.29
CA PRO A 948 -5.02 -6.76 29.60
C PRO A 948 -3.54 -6.98 29.27
N VAL A 949 -3.12 -6.67 28.04
CA VAL A 949 -1.76 -6.96 27.54
C VAL A 949 -0.64 -6.30 28.34
N ASP A 950 -0.90 -5.12 28.90
CA ASP A 950 0.03 -4.38 29.74
C ASP A 950 0.24 -5.04 31.10
N ILE A 951 -0.82 -5.58 31.72
CA ILE A 951 -0.73 -6.34 32.97
C ILE A 951 -0.16 -7.74 32.73
N LEU A 952 -0.53 -8.39 31.62
CA LEU A 952 -0.03 -9.70 31.24
C LEU A 952 1.51 -9.69 31.09
N ALA A 953 2.08 -8.61 30.58
CA ALA A 953 3.52 -8.45 30.47
C ALA A 953 4.23 -8.47 31.84
N ASP A 954 3.63 -7.84 32.85
CA ASP A 954 4.16 -7.85 34.22
C ASP A 954 4.04 -9.25 34.85
N VAL A 955 2.96 -9.99 34.55
CA VAL A 955 2.82 -11.40 34.96
C VAL A 955 3.96 -12.27 34.39
N VAL A 956 4.33 -12.10 33.12
CA VAL A 956 5.46 -12.82 32.52
C VAL A 956 6.78 -12.50 33.24
N VAL A 957 6.98 -11.26 33.67
CA VAL A 957 8.17 -10.83 34.41
C VAL A 957 8.18 -11.37 35.85
N ASP A 958 7.03 -11.42 36.53
CA ASP A 958 6.89 -12.08 37.84
C ASP A 958 7.34 -13.55 37.76
N LEU A 959 6.78 -14.30 36.80
CA LEU A 959 7.09 -15.72 36.61
C LEU A 959 8.55 -15.94 36.24
N LEU A 960 9.15 -15.05 35.44
CA LEU A 960 10.58 -15.08 35.13
C LEU A 960 11.43 -15.01 36.40
N PHE A 961 11.13 -14.07 37.31
CA PHE A 961 11.89 -13.89 38.54
C PHE A 961 11.63 -15.00 39.56
N ASP A 962 10.41 -15.53 39.60
CA ASP A 962 10.06 -16.68 40.43
C ASP A 962 10.83 -17.94 39.98
N ASN A 963 10.82 -18.25 38.68
CA ASN A 963 11.59 -19.36 38.10
C ASN A 963 13.09 -19.28 38.46
N LEU A 964 13.69 -18.08 38.38
CA LEU A 964 15.09 -17.89 38.78
C LEU A 964 15.31 -18.14 40.27
N ARG A 965 14.40 -17.65 41.13
CA ARG A 965 14.46 -17.86 42.59
C ARG A 965 14.36 -19.33 42.96
N GLU A 966 13.44 -20.07 42.36
CA GLU A 966 13.27 -21.51 42.61
C GLU A 966 14.52 -22.30 42.20
N LEU A 967 15.14 -21.96 41.07
CA LEU A 967 16.38 -22.59 40.62
C LEU A 967 17.58 -22.28 41.54
N GLU A 968 17.61 -21.11 42.17
CA GLU A 968 18.63 -20.74 43.16
C GLU A 968 18.43 -21.46 44.49
N GLN A 969 17.17 -21.63 44.94
CA GLN A 969 16.83 -22.25 46.23
C GLN A 969 16.83 -23.79 46.19
N GLY A 970 16.45 -24.40 45.07
CA GLY A 970 16.43 -25.87 44.88
C GLY A 970 17.82 -26.54 44.84
N GLY A 971 18.91 -25.77 44.99
CA GLY A 971 20.28 -26.28 45.05
C GLY A 971 20.69 -26.85 46.41
N GLY A 972 19.84 -26.77 47.45
CA GLY A 972 20.11 -27.26 48.80
C GLY A 972 18.96 -28.12 49.36
N GLU A 973 19.31 -29.32 49.83
CA GLU A 973 18.61 -30.09 50.89
C GLU A 973 17.39 -30.99 50.59
N LYS A 974 17.05 -31.27 49.32
CA LYS A 974 16.29 -32.51 48.97
C LYS A 974 16.89 -33.10 47.69
N GLY A 975 17.86 -34.01 47.74
CA GLY A 975 17.71 -35.34 48.33
C GLY A 975 17.44 -36.33 47.20
N GLU A 976 18.49 -36.68 46.45
CA GLU A 976 18.74 -37.97 45.76
C GLU A 976 17.68 -38.62 44.82
N GLU A 977 16.52 -38.01 44.56
CA GLU A 977 15.60 -38.38 43.46
C GLU A 977 15.69 -37.40 42.26
N ALA A 978 16.77 -36.62 42.18
CA ALA A 978 16.95 -35.47 41.28
C ALA A 978 17.23 -35.83 39.79
N GLY A 979 16.47 -36.76 39.23
CA GLY A 979 16.41 -37.04 37.79
C GLY A 979 15.30 -36.31 37.04
N ALA A 980 14.33 -35.69 37.74
CA ALA A 980 13.23 -34.98 37.10
C ALA A 980 13.63 -33.53 36.75
N GLY A 981 13.60 -33.19 35.45
CA GLY A 981 13.80 -31.82 34.99
C GLY A 981 12.75 -30.85 35.56
N PHE A 982 13.15 -29.60 35.83
CA PHE A 982 12.21 -28.54 36.23
C PHE A 982 11.28 -28.22 35.06
N VAL A 983 9.98 -28.53 35.20
CA VAL A 983 8.93 -28.21 34.23
C VAL A 983 7.74 -27.64 34.97
N GLN A 984 7.36 -26.42 34.60
CA GLN A 984 6.25 -25.71 35.21
C GLN A 984 5.22 -25.33 34.14
N PHE A 985 3.94 -25.48 34.46
CA PHE A 985 2.82 -25.09 33.61
C PHE A 985 2.01 -24.02 34.31
N ASP A 986 1.87 -22.86 33.67
CA ASP A 986 1.16 -21.71 34.20
C ASP A 986 0.00 -21.35 33.27
N HIS A 987 -1.14 -20.99 33.84
CA HIS A 987 -2.31 -20.53 33.10
C HIS A 987 -2.44 -19.01 33.22
N LEU A 988 -2.20 -18.30 32.11
CA LEU A 988 -2.28 -16.85 32.07
C LEU A 988 -3.68 -16.41 31.65
N VAL A 989 -4.63 -16.66 32.55
CA VAL A 989 -6.03 -16.21 32.47
C VAL A 989 -6.41 -15.46 33.74
N ASN A 990 -7.43 -14.62 33.68
CA ASN A 990 -7.87 -13.87 34.86
C ASN A 990 -8.53 -14.82 35.88
N PRO A 991 -8.00 -14.96 37.11
CA PRO A 991 -8.57 -15.85 38.12
C PRO A 991 -9.95 -15.37 38.61
N ARG A 992 -10.34 -14.13 38.29
CA ARG A 992 -11.62 -13.51 38.65
C ARG A 992 -12.42 -13.23 37.38
N MET A 993 -13.10 -14.26 36.87
CA MET A 993 -13.90 -14.18 35.65
C MET A 993 -15.08 -13.21 35.79
N SER A 994 -15.30 -12.38 34.76
CA SER A 994 -16.47 -11.49 34.66
C SER A 994 -17.54 -12.08 33.75
N SER A 995 -18.77 -11.59 33.86
CA SER A 995 -19.87 -11.99 32.99
C SER A 995 -19.99 -11.01 31.83
N TYR A 996 -19.91 -11.51 30.59
CA TYR A 996 -20.19 -10.69 29.41
C TYR A 996 -21.62 -10.11 29.46
N PRO A 997 -22.69 -10.91 29.65
CA PRO A 997 -24.05 -10.38 29.70
C PRO A 997 -24.29 -9.37 30.83
N ASP A 998 -23.64 -9.53 31.99
CA ASP A 998 -23.95 -8.72 33.18
C ASP A 998 -23.01 -7.53 33.39
N VAL A 999 -21.81 -7.53 32.79
CA VAL A 999 -20.79 -6.49 33.02
C VAL A 999 -20.33 -5.85 31.70
N VAL A 1000 -19.84 -6.66 30.75
CA VAL A 1000 -19.24 -6.14 29.52
C VAL A 1000 -20.31 -5.57 28.58
N LEU A 1001 -21.40 -6.32 28.39
CA LEU A 1001 -22.51 -5.94 27.51
C LEU A 1001 -23.18 -4.64 27.98
N PRO A 1002 -23.57 -4.44 29.26
CA PRO A 1002 -24.12 -3.16 29.71
C PRO A 1002 -23.18 -1.98 29.51
N ALA A 1003 -21.86 -2.16 29.70
CA ALA A 1003 -20.87 -1.12 29.45
C ALA A 1003 -20.78 -0.75 27.97
N LEU A 1004 -20.73 -1.73 27.06
CA LEU A 1004 -20.78 -1.50 25.62
C LEU A 1004 -22.07 -0.78 25.20
N ARG A 1005 -23.21 -1.24 25.74
CA ARG A 1005 -24.54 -0.72 25.43
C ARG A 1005 -24.68 0.75 25.82
N ARG A 1006 -24.10 1.14 26.97
CA ARG A 1006 -23.98 2.54 27.41
C ARG A 1006 -23.11 3.36 26.46
N ARG A 1007 -21.93 2.86 26.07
CA ARG A 1007 -20.97 3.59 25.21
C ARG A 1007 -21.50 3.78 23.79
N LEU A 1008 -22.03 2.73 23.16
CA LEU A 1008 -22.62 2.80 21.83
C LEU A 1008 -23.91 3.63 21.79
N GLY A 1009 -24.71 3.58 22.86
CA GLY A 1009 -25.93 4.41 22.98
C GLY A 1009 -25.62 5.90 23.12
N ALA A 1010 -24.57 6.26 23.86
CA ALA A 1010 -24.16 7.66 24.03
C ALA A 1010 -23.67 8.31 22.72
N THR A 1011 -22.99 7.57 21.85
CA THR A 1011 -22.53 8.09 20.55
C THR A 1011 -23.62 8.18 19.49
N ALA A 1012 -24.72 7.44 19.62
CA ALA A 1012 -25.86 7.50 18.70
C ALA A 1012 -26.80 8.69 18.96
N ALA A 1013 -26.86 9.22 20.20
CA ALA A 1013 -27.91 10.13 20.65
C ALA A 1013 -27.58 11.64 20.62
N GLY A 1014 -26.43 12.07 20.08
CA GLY A 1014 -26.15 13.50 19.85
C GLY A 1014 -26.33 14.45 21.06
N GLY A 1015 -26.21 13.95 22.30
CA GLY A 1015 -26.31 14.75 23.52
C GLY A 1015 -27.71 14.93 24.13
N SER A 1016 -28.78 14.29 23.62
CA SER A 1016 -30.10 14.31 24.30
C SER A 1016 -30.61 12.91 24.64
N GLY A 1017 -30.64 12.60 25.95
CA GLY A 1017 -31.42 11.57 26.66
C GLY A 1017 -31.93 10.29 25.96
N SER A 1018 -31.40 9.15 26.45
CA SER A 1018 -32.07 7.85 26.65
C SER A 1018 -32.75 7.11 25.48
N SER A 1019 -31.96 6.53 24.56
CA SER A 1019 -32.30 5.22 24.00
C SER A 1019 -31.11 4.27 24.17
N GLU A 1020 -31.24 3.24 25.01
CA GLU A 1020 -30.20 2.22 25.17
C GLU A 1020 -29.95 1.48 23.85
N PHE A 1021 -28.69 1.20 23.51
CA PHE A 1021 -28.34 0.47 22.29
C PHE A 1021 -29.02 -0.92 22.26
N PRO A 1022 -29.65 -1.34 21.15
CA PRO A 1022 -30.38 -2.61 21.08
C PRO A 1022 -29.51 -3.84 21.36
N VAL A 1023 -30.11 -4.86 21.97
CA VAL A 1023 -29.51 -6.19 22.20
C VAL A 1023 -30.43 -7.25 21.60
N VAL A 1024 -29.88 -8.16 20.81
CA VAL A 1024 -30.59 -9.24 20.13
C VAL A 1024 -30.01 -10.61 20.50
N LYS A 1025 -30.71 -11.69 20.16
CA LYS A 1025 -30.14 -13.05 20.31
C LYS A 1025 -28.96 -13.21 19.35
N TYR A 1026 -27.98 -14.05 19.69
CA TYR A 1026 -26.80 -14.26 18.85
C TYR A 1026 -27.18 -14.73 17.44
N ALA A 1027 -28.11 -15.68 17.32
CA ALA A 1027 -28.60 -16.16 16.01
C ALA A 1027 -29.23 -15.04 15.16
N GLU A 1028 -29.89 -14.07 15.79
CA GLU A 1028 -30.44 -12.90 15.10
C GLU A 1028 -29.33 -11.94 14.67
N TRP A 1029 -28.35 -11.68 15.54
CA TRP A 1029 -27.17 -10.87 15.20
C TRP A 1029 -26.37 -11.46 14.04
N LEU A 1030 -26.16 -12.78 14.03
CA LEU A 1030 -25.48 -13.50 12.96
C LEU A 1030 -26.26 -13.37 11.64
N ARG A 1031 -27.58 -13.55 11.67
CA ARG A 1031 -28.43 -13.33 10.49
C ARG A 1031 -28.35 -11.90 9.97
N MET A 1032 -28.31 -10.89 10.84
CA MET A 1032 -28.12 -9.50 10.43
C MET A 1032 -26.76 -9.29 9.73
N LEU A 1033 -25.72 -9.98 10.20
CA LEU A 1033 -24.40 -9.95 9.56
C LEU A 1033 -24.40 -10.66 8.20
N GLU A 1034 -25.03 -11.83 8.08
CA GLU A 1034 -25.22 -12.55 6.82
C GLU A 1034 -26.01 -11.72 5.81
N ASP A 1035 -27.11 -11.09 6.25
CA ASP A 1035 -27.96 -10.22 5.44
C ASP A 1035 -27.17 -9.00 4.93
N GLU A 1036 -26.29 -8.41 5.76
CA GLU A 1036 -25.39 -7.33 5.36
C GLU A 1036 -24.31 -7.80 4.38
N ALA A 1037 -23.73 -8.98 4.60
CA ALA A 1037 -22.72 -9.58 3.73
C ALA A 1037 -23.28 -9.93 2.33
N ALA A 1038 -24.56 -10.25 2.24
CA ALA A 1038 -25.24 -10.59 0.98
C ALA A 1038 -25.58 -9.37 0.10
N LYS A 1039 -25.43 -8.13 0.61
CA LYS A 1039 -25.75 -6.91 -0.15
C LYS A 1039 -24.74 -6.68 -1.30
N PRO A 1040 -25.19 -6.28 -2.50
CA PRO A 1040 -24.29 -5.98 -3.62
C PRO A 1040 -23.30 -4.84 -3.34
N ASP A 1041 -23.64 -3.93 -2.42
CA ASP A 1041 -22.87 -2.77 -1.99
C ASP A 1041 -22.26 -2.94 -0.59
N ALA A 1042 -22.21 -4.17 -0.06
CA ALA A 1042 -21.63 -4.47 1.24
C ALA A 1042 -20.21 -3.90 1.34
N ASP A 1043 -19.95 -3.13 2.40
CA ASP A 1043 -18.67 -2.47 2.65
C ASP A 1043 -17.99 -3.09 3.89
N PRO A 1044 -17.01 -4.00 3.71
CA PRO A 1044 -16.27 -4.61 4.81
C PRO A 1044 -15.42 -3.64 5.63
N THR A 1045 -15.34 -2.36 5.25
CA THR A 1045 -14.71 -1.31 6.06
C THR A 1045 -15.67 -0.73 7.10
N LYS A 1046 -16.97 -0.67 6.78
CA LYS A 1046 -18.04 -0.24 7.72
C LYS A 1046 -18.57 -1.39 8.56
N CYS A 1047 -18.70 -2.57 7.95
CA CYS A 1047 -19.11 -3.81 8.61
C CYS A 1047 -17.93 -4.81 8.61
N PRO A 1048 -16.93 -4.65 9.50
CA PRO A 1048 -15.73 -5.47 9.48
C PRO A 1048 -16.00 -6.96 9.75
N GLY A 1049 -17.12 -7.29 10.40
CA GLY A 1049 -17.52 -8.65 10.72
C GLY A 1049 -17.75 -9.54 9.51
N ILE A 1050 -18.01 -8.97 8.33
CA ILE A 1050 -18.13 -9.72 7.06
C ILE A 1050 -16.85 -10.54 6.81
N LYS A 1051 -15.69 -10.02 7.23
CA LYS A 1051 -14.40 -10.70 7.05
C LYS A 1051 -14.20 -11.89 7.99
N LEU A 1052 -14.98 -11.98 9.07
CA LEU A 1052 -14.91 -13.03 10.10
C LEU A 1052 -16.22 -13.81 10.19
N LEU A 1053 -17.01 -13.87 9.11
CA LEU A 1053 -18.32 -14.50 9.11
C LEU A 1053 -18.24 -15.97 9.56
N ASP A 1054 -17.39 -16.79 8.94
CA ASP A 1054 -17.17 -18.20 9.31
C ASP A 1054 -16.81 -18.39 10.80
N PHE A 1055 -16.04 -17.45 11.37
CA PHE A 1055 -15.70 -17.48 12.79
C PHE A 1055 -16.93 -17.21 13.68
N PHE A 1056 -17.75 -16.23 13.30
CA PHE A 1056 -18.98 -15.91 14.02
C PHE A 1056 -20.07 -17.00 13.83
N GLU A 1057 -20.10 -17.68 12.69
CA GLU A 1057 -20.93 -18.87 12.49
C GLU A 1057 -20.52 -19.99 13.47
N GLY A 1058 -19.22 -20.29 13.56
CA GLY A 1058 -18.68 -21.28 14.50
C GLY A 1058 -19.01 -20.94 15.97
N MET A 1059 -18.85 -19.67 16.35
CA MET A 1059 -19.27 -19.20 17.68
C MET A 1059 -20.78 -19.31 17.90
N GLY A 1060 -21.59 -19.19 16.85
CA GLY A 1060 -23.04 -19.41 16.92
C GLY A 1060 -23.41 -20.85 17.27
N GLU A 1061 -22.67 -21.83 16.76
CA GLU A 1061 -22.86 -23.24 17.16
C GLU A 1061 -22.48 -23.47 18.63
N GLU A 1062 -21.42 -22.82 19.13
CA GLU A 1062 -21.08 -22.87 20.56
C GLU A 1062 -22.18 -22.27 21.45
N VAL A 1063 -22.75 -21.12 21.05
CA VAL A 1063 -23.88 -20.49 21.75
C VAL A 1063 -25.06 -21.47 21.82
N LYS A 1064 -25.42 -22.10 20.70
CA LYS A 1064 -26.52 -23.08 20.65
C LYS A 1064 -26.24 -24.28 21.57
N ALA A 1065 -25.02 -24.82 21.56
CA ALA A 1065 -24.64 -25.95 22.41
C ALA A 1065 -24.69 -25.59 23.90
N MET A 1066 -24.25 -24.39 24.28
CA MET A 1066 -24.35 -23.90 25.66
C MET A 1066 -25.80 -23.69 26.12
N GLU A 1067 -26.65 -23.12 25.26
CA GLU A 1067 -28.09 -22.94 25.56
C GLU A 1067 -28.82 -24.27 25.78
N LYS A 1068 -28.38 -25.35 25.13
CA LYS A 1068 -28.89 -26.71 25.33
C LYS A 1068 -28.27 -27.45 26.53
N GLY A 1069 -27.27 -26.86 27.19
CA GLY A 1069 -26.50 -27.50 28.26
C GLY A 1069 -25.56 -28.61 27.78
N GLU A 1070 -25.30 -28.69 26.47
CA GLU A 1070 -24.42 -29.68 25.83
C GLU A 1070 -22.94 -29.29 25.94
N LEU A 1071 -22.64 -28.02 26.24
CA LEU A 1071 -21.30 -27.49 26.44
C LEU A 1071 -21.23 -26.72 27.77
N ALA A 1072 -20.39 -27.19 28.70
CA ALA A 1072 -20.00 -26.42 29.87
C ALA A 1072 -18.77 -25.57 29.51
N GLY A 1073 -18.77 -24.28 29.87
CA GLY A 1073 -17.63 -23.40 29.59
C GLY A 1073 -16.34 -23.95 30.22
N LEU A 1074 -15.28 -24.05 29.41
CA LEU A 1074 -13.96 -24.51 29.85
C LEU A 1074 -13.40 -23.54 30.91
N ARG A 1075 -12.92 -24.06 32.03
CA ARG A 1075 -12.26 -23.26 33.07
C ARG A 1075 -10.83 -23.74 33.27
N LEU A 1076 -9.88 -22.81 33.39
CA LEU A 1076 -8.50 -23.13 33.70
C LEU A 1076 -8.24 -22.93 35.20
N ASP A 1077 -7.63 -23.92 35.86
CA ASP A 1077 -7.14 -23.74 37.23
C ASP A 1077 -5.98 -22.73 37.21
N THR A 1078 -5.88 -21.89 38.22
CA THR A 1078 -4.84 -20.85 38.33
C THR A 1078 -4.18 -20.85 39.72
N LYS A 1079 -4.51 -21.81 40.58
CA LYS A 1079 -4.05 -21.88 41.98
C LYS A 1079 -2.53 -21.82 42.11
N GLU A 1080 -1.79 -22.49 41.24
CA GLU A 1080 -0.34 -22.47 41.28
C GLU A 1080 0.18 -21.14 40.72
N THR A 1081 -0.27 -20.71 39.53
CA THR A 1081 0.20 -19.45 38.92
C THR A 1081 0.00 -18.24 39.84
N VAL A 1082 -1.13 -18.13 40.55
CA VAL A 1082 -1.38 -16.97 41.44
C VAL A 1082 -0.51 -16.96 42.70
N THR A 1083 0.09 -18.09 43.09
CA THR A 1083 1.08 -18.09 44.19
C THR A 1083 2.43 -17.54 43.75
N ARG A 1084 2.71 -17.61 42.45
CA ARG A 1084 4.00 -17.27 41.81
C ARG A 1084 4.00 -15.89 41.16
N SER A 1085 2.86 -15.43 40.66
CA SER A 1085 2.67 -14.05 40.19
C SER A 1085 1.77 -13.25 41.14
N GLU A 1086 2.38 -12.28 41.82
CA GLU A 1086 1.64 -11.31 42.63
C GLU A 1086 0.71 -10.44 41.76
N THR A 1087 1.15 -10.11 40.55
CA THR A 1087 0.38 -9.34 39.58
C THR A 1087 -0.92 -10.06 39.21
N LEU A 1088 -0.84 -11.34 38.83
CA LEU A 1088 -2.03 -12.12 38.47
C LEU A 1088 -2.98 -12.31 39.67
N ARG A 1089 -2.44 -12.56 40.86
CA ARG A 1089 -3.22 -12.69 42.10
C ARG A 1089 -4.01 -11.41 42.45
N LYS A 1090 -3.46 -10.25 42.10
CA LYS A 1090 -4.10 -8.94 42.34
C LYS A 1090 -5.00 -8.47 41.21
N LEU A 1091 -4.96 -9.13 40.04
CA LEU A 1091 -5.74 -8.77 38.86
C LEU A 1091 -7.23 -8.70 39.18
N GLN A 1092 -7.85 -7.57 38.85
CA GLN A 1092 -9.29 -7.37 39.05
C GLN A 1092 -10.08 -8.06 37.92
N PRO A 1093 -11.36 -8.43 38.15
CA PRO A 1093 -12.25 -8.84 37.06
C PRO A 1093 -12.37 -7.75 35.99
N VAL A 1094 -12.67 -8.13 34.74
CA VAL A 1094 -13.00 -7.21 33.65
C VAL A 1094 -14.18 -6.32 34.06
N GLY A 1095 -13.88 -5.06 34.34
CA GLY A 1095 -14.85 -4.04 34.75
C GLY A 1095 -15.34 -3.16 33.60
N ALA A 1096 -16.41 -2.40 33.87
CA ALA A 1096 -16.96 -1.44 32.92
C ALA A 1096 -15.95 -0.32 32.55
N ASP A 1097 -15.06 0.03 33.48
CA ASP A 1097 -13.97 0.99 33.30
C ASP A 1097 -12.95 0.54 32.25
N TRP A 1098 -12.63 -0.76 32.19
CA TRP A 1098 -11.74 -1.30 31.16
C TRP A 1098 -12.40 -1.30 29.79
N VAL A 1099 -13.69 -1.65 29.74
CA VAL A 1099 -14.50 -1.59 28.51
C VAL A 1099 -14.57 -0.15 27.98
N ASP A 1100 -14.71 0.84 28.86
CA ASP A 1100 -14.70 2.26 28.49
C ASP A 1100 -13.37 2.66 27.86
N VAL A 1101 -12.24 2.24 28.45
CA VAL A 1101 -10.88 2.47 27.93
C VAL A 1101 -10.70 1.84 26.54
N TRP A 1102 -11.16 0.59 26.35
CA TRP A 1102 -11.07 -0.07 25.05
C TRP A 1102 -11.92 0.62 23.99
N CYS A 1103 -13.15 1.04 24.33
CA CYS A 1103 -14.01 1.81 23.43
C CYS A 1103 -13.39 3.16 23.06
N GLU A 1104 -12.83 3.89 24.03
CA GLU A 1104 -12.10 5.14 23.79
C GLU A 1104 -10.94 4.93 22.80
N GLY A 1105 -10.16 3.86 22.99
CA GLY A 1105 -9.07 3.48 22.08
C GLY A 1105 -9.51 3.10 20.65
N TRP A 1106 -10.77 2.69 20.47
CA TRP A 1106 -11.37 2.40 19.16
C TRP A 1106 -12.13 3.59 18.54
N GLY A 1107 -12.20 4.73 19.24
CA GLY A 1107 -12.96 5.91 18.84
C GLY A 1107 -14.48 5.73 18.93
N LEU A 1108 -14.96 4.97 19.93
CA LEU A 1108 -16.37 4.60 20.11
C LEU A 1108 -17.06 5.28 21.28
#